data_AF-A0AA36J1R9-F1
#
_entry.id   AF-A0AA36J1R9-F1
#
_cell.length_a   1.000
_cell.length_b   1.000
_cell.length_c   1.000
_cell.angle_alpha   90.00
_cell.angle_beta   90.00
_cell.angle_gamma   90.00
#
_symmetry.space_group_name_H-M   'P 1'
#
loop_
_entity.id
_entity.type
_entity.pdbx_description
1 polymer ?
#
loop_
_entity_poly.entity_id
_entity_poly.type
_entity_poly.pdbx_seq_one_letter_code
_entity_poly.pdbx_strand_id
1 'polypeptide(L)'
;MAEEPAAKKQRTEEDAAAAPAAPAAPAAPAAPEEKEKDAPKASGPKLKEAVTFLTQDTTLNVMVSALGNLLMPLSDGGIRHLLAGARTNVGLKGGRYMFEAKIVEQVARGDESGKPAPKHVMRIGFSTASSPLVMGHGDTDICFDMEGVMIHEKKRTPLGVAARYGRGSVLAVLLNLDKNSPNAGTVSLFKDGKRVCEPQPLPDSLQGKTLYPTINYRNVAVNVNFGPVPQAPLPFTCTMVAEALASHSAVTAAGSAECEVVFACCLPDHGGFDWLDLWKAKNPKYTELSDRAILDWAEKSGIPFQKNVSSNDKPDAKFGIPEMEDMSIKRMIQAMAPLQKRNYVVMEVRGNLIKEKRAEGLARFFDSCFKKKACVVIGDPSADFKKKSLELMLKDKQEKADLEFKKQKDEEARKRAIEKKAKEAEKAKKKAEKERLKKMAEMKKAQEKAKKEAEKKKAEAEGKELPEEEEEEKDVEMEDEVEEEEEEDVEEMEADEEPPKVKLTPEEQKSTFRKLAVPDVPQTVLNTSFTKFSLPEAAEGFDDIVYEWTKGEKAGAFLQKWVMDRKLTSRVEDLTPSAWFKQKNGAWQKVFQKWQQKQQEFRQKQQKKAQEKAQKEAKKAQAAKLAEMKAAAEKAKKEAEKAEKDEEMEAKEEEEDVKEEEKEDKADEEEEEEEEDVDFEGIDIFGIDEVDDIGGGMPLYKDFGMEDWALMSLCFELQLMAHAFKKDCNDPDRKGMILEHLGFYFNRYYSKPLSPKNFGVESEAELVELAKDCVFFNKDKVLESLLDEEIEYPQVFVKIAEEGRRHRALLFDMGNESAKLKVSGHVAKGGKEGKDGKGKSQKGFGKGAMGMGPMGGMGGPMGGMGGPMGGMGGMGGMGGMPFGQKGGKGFMPFQKGGKAWKGK
;
A
#
# COMPACT_ATOMS: atom_id res chain seq x y z
N MET A 1 104.41 31.01 16.82
CA MET A 1 103.15 30.22 16.74
C MET A 1 103.58 28.84 16.26
N ALA A 2 104.16 27.97 17.10
CA ALA A 2 103.76 27.58 18.46
C ALA A 2 102.34 26.97 18.47
N GLU A 3 102.10 25.76 18.99
CA GLU A 3 103.01 24.66 19.37
C GLU A 3 102.21 23.35 19.52
N GLU A 4 102.87 22.27 19.94
CA GLU A 4 102.34 20.97 20.39
C GLU A 4 101.36 21.04 21.61
N PRO A 5 100.76 19.92 22.10
CA PRO A 5 100.38 18.66 21.44
C PRO A 5 98.98 18.15 21.93
N ALA A 6 98.72 16.84 21.84
CA ALA A 6 97.57 16.16 22.45
C ALA A 6 97.74 15.89 23.97
N ALA A 7 96.62 15.76 24.69
CA ALA A 7 96.58 15.26 26.08
C ALA A 7 95.47 14.21 26.30
N LYS A 8 95.82 13.10 26.95
CA LYS A 8 94.89 12.15 27.60
C LYS A 8 94.91 12.41 29.11
N LYS A 9 93.93 11.82 29.83
CA LYS A 9 93.84 11.72 31.32
C LYS A 9 93.40 13.05 32.01
N GLN A 10 92.82 13.03 33.21
CA GLN A 10 92.35 11.90 34.02
C GLN A 10 91.06 12.22 34.81
N ARG A 11 90.40 11.14 35.23
CA ARG A 11 89.32 11.02 36.22
C ARG A 11 89.70 11.70 37.56
N THR A 12 88.79 12.51 38.09
CA THR A 12 88.60 12.75 39.53
C THR A 12 87.16 12.38 39.88
N GLU A 13 86.96 11.87 41.09
CA GLU A 13 85.69 11.34 41.59
C GLU A 13 85.27 12.14 42.81
N GLU A 14 83.97 12.36 42.98
CA GLU A 14 83.38 12.59 44.30
C GLU A 14 81.94 12.06 44.29
N ASP A 15 81.52 11.45 45.41
CA ASP A 15 80.34 10.57 45.49
C ASP A 15 79.03 11.31 45.79
N ALA A 16 77.92 10.84 45.18
CA ALA A 16 76.57 11.03 45.73
C ALA A 16 75.54 10.03 45.16
N ALA A 17 75.18 9.03 45.98
CA ALA A 17 73.95 8.22 45.94
C ALA A 17 73.60 7.42 44.65
N ALA A 18 73.47 6.10 44.81
CA ALA A 18 73.02 5.19 43.74
C ALA A 18 71.49 5.08 43.62
N ALA A 19 71.01 4.86 42.39
CA ALA A 19 69.69 4.29 42.09
C ALA A 19 69.86 3.15 41.06
N PRO A 20 69.32 1.94 41.30
CA PRO A 20 69.61 0.78 40.46
C PRO A 20 68.84 0.76 39.13
N ALA A 21 69.51 0.18 38.12
CA ALA A 21 69.10 -0.10 36.75
C ALA A 21 67.59 -0.03 36.41
N ALA A 22 67.24 0.85 35.47
CA ALA A 22 66.03 0.69 34.66
C ALA A 22 66.18 -0.54 33.74
N PRO A 23 65.13 -1.36 33.56
CA PRO A 23 65.20 -2.56 32.72
C PRO A 23 65.34 -2.20 31.23
N ALA A 24 65.94 -3.11 30.47
CA ALA A 24 66.08 -2.96 29.02
C ALA A 24 64.70 -2.78 28.35
N ALA A 25 64.62 -1.89 27.38
CA ALA A 25 63.40 -1.70 26.60
C ALA A 25 62.99 -3.03 25.94
N PRO A 26 61.71 -3.44 26.00
CA PRO A 26 61.27 -4.67 25.37
C PRO A 26 61.52 -4.59 23.86
N ALA A 27 62.07 -5.67 23.30
CA ALA A 27 62.28 -5.77 21.87
C ALA A 27 60.96 -5.49 21.14
N ALA A 28 61.02 -4.70 20.06
CA ALA A 28 59.85 -4.48 19.22
C ALA A 28 59.26 -5.84 18.79
N PRO A 29 57.94 -6.05 18.90
CA PRO A 29 57.34 -7.33 18.56
C PRO A 29 57.73 -7.69 17.12
N ALA A 30 58.27 -8.90 16.95
CA ALA A 30 58.74 -9.35 15.65
C ALA A 30 57.62 -9.17 14.61
N ALA A 31 57.97 -8.62 13.45
CA ALA A 31 57.01 -8.45 12.37
C ALA A 31 56.38 -9.82 12.06
N PRO A 32 55.04 -9.92 11.95
CA PRO A 32 54.38 -11.21 11.76
C PRO A 32 54.92 -11.88 10.49
N GLU A 33 55.46 -13.08 10.65
CA GLU A 33 56.12 -13.81 9.59
C GLU A 33 55.15 -14.06 8.42
N GLU A 34 55.56 -13.69 7.20
CA GLU A 34 54.67 -13.79 6.04
C GLU A 34 54.45 -15.26 5.67
N LYS A 35 53.18 -15.64 5.56
CA LYS A 35 52.75 -17.04 5.43
C LYS A 35 52.73 -17.53 3.98
N GLU A 36 52.95 -16.64 3.02
CA GLU A 36 53.17 -16.97 1.61
C GLU A 36 54.66 -16.82 1.26
N LYS A 37 55.30 -17.92 0.86
CA LYS A 37 56.68 -17.91 0.32
C LYS A 37 56.68 -17.51 -1.15
N ASP A 38 57.83 -17.15 -1.71
CA ASP A 38 58.00 -16.84 -3.15
C ASP A 38 57.36 -17.88 -4.07
N ALA A 39 56.77 -17.43 -5.18
CA ALA A 39 56.20 -18.33 -6.18
C ALA A 39 57.34 -19.06 -6.94
N PRO A 40 57.26 -20.39 -7.11
CA PRO A 40 58.10 -21.06 -8.10
C PRO A 40 57.82 -20.45 -9.48
N LYS A 41 58.88 -20.18 -10.26
CA LYS A 41 58.72 -19.60 -11.61
C LYS A 41 57.86 -20.52 -12.47
N ALA A 42 56.72 -20.02 -12.90
CA ALA A 42 55.73 -20.78 -13.65
C ALA A 42 56.31 -21.30 -14.98
N SER A 43 56.47 -22.61 -15.10
CA SER A 43 56.99 -23.29 -16.29
C SER A 43 55.84 -23.76 -17.18
N GLY A 44 55.71 -23.14 -18.36
CA GLY A 44 54.68 -23.49 -19.34
C GLY A 44 54.31 -22.32 -20.24
N PRO A 45 53.36 -22.53 -21.18
CA PRO A 45 52.82 -21.44 -22.00
C PRO A 45 51.98 -20.48 -21.15
N LYS A 46 52.38 -19.21 -21.15
CA LYS A 46 51.54 -18.10 -20.67
C LYS A 46 50.30 -17.95 -21.55
N LEU A 47 49.26 -17.33 -20.98
CA LEU A 47 48.07 -16.86 -21.67
C LEU A 47 48.43 -15.93 -22.84
N LYS A 48 47.63 -15.95 -23.92
CA LYS A 48 47.82 -15.04 -25.07
C LYS A 48 46.81 -13.90 -25.08
N GLU A 49 45.63 -14.17 -24.54
CA GLU A 49 44.47 -13.31 -24.50
C GLU A 49 44.60 -12.29 -23.37
N ALA A 50 44.35 -11.01 -23.66
CA ALA A 50 44.43 -9.97 -22.64
C ALA A 50 43.31 -10.13 -21.60
N VAL A 51 43.65 -10.03 -20.31
CA VAL A 51 42.68 -9.98 -19.21
C VAL A 51 41.94 -8.64 -19.29
N THR A 52 40.63 -8.70 -19.53
CA THR A 52 39.76 -7.55 -19.82
C THR A 52 38.35 -7.79 -19.29
N PHE A 53 37.54 -6.72 -19.19
CA PHE A 53 36.12 -6.81 -18.89
C PHE A 53 35.32 -6.88 -20.20
N LEU A 54 34.59 -7.98 -20.42
CA LEU A 54 33.68 -8.09 -21.58
C LEU A 54 32.40 -7.34 -21.28
N THR A 55 31.83 -6.62 -22.26
CA THR A 55 30.59 -5.86 -22.07
C THR A 55 29.46 -6.73 -21.51
N GLN A 56 29.28 -7.94 -22.05
CA GLN A 56 28.27 -8.90 -21.56
C GLN A 56 28.42 -9.28 -20.07
N ASP A 57 29.64 -9.21 -19.53
CA ASP A 57 30.03 -9.51 -18.14
C ASP A 57 30.10 -8.25 -17.25
N THR A 58 29.49 -7.14 -17.68
CA THR A 58 29.26 -5.94 -16.85
C THR A 58 27.79 -5.67 -16.60
N THR A 59 27.46 -5.02 -15.48
CA THR A 59 26.15 -4.36 -15.30
C THR A 59 26.03 -3.14 -16.24
N LEU A 60 24.79 -2.71 -16.52
CA LEU A 60 24.52 -1.67 -17.51
C LEU A 60 25.05 -0.27 -17.12
N ASN A 61 25.33 -0.04 -15.84
CA ASN A 61 25.90 1.21 -15.33
C ASN A 61 27.44 1.24 -15.28
N VAL A 62 28.13 0.21 -15.79
CA VAL A 62 29.58 0.23 -15.96
C VAL A 62 29.96 1.01 -17.22
N MET A 63 30.87 1.97 -17.06
CA MET A 63 31.66 2.55 -18.14
C MET A 63 33.10 2.07 -17.99
N VAL A 64 33.65 1.45 -19.03
CA VAL A 64 35.06 1.03 -19.11
C VAL A 64 35.81 2.05 -19.98
N SER A 65 37.03 2.44 -19.57
CA SER A 65 37.89 3.29 -20.40
C SER A 65 38.33 2.58 -21.69
N ALA A 66 38.75 3.35 -22.70
CA ALA A 66 39.32 2.81 -23.94
C ALA A 66 40.61 1.98 -23.73
N LEU A 67 41.23 2.07 -22.55
CA LEU A 67 42.40 1.27 -22.15
C LEU A 67 42.02 0.02 -21.33
N GLY A 68 40.73 -0.27 -21.15
CA GLY A 68 40.22 -1.46 -20.43
C GLY A 68 40.43 -1.46 -18.91
N ASN A 69 41.19 -0.52 -18.37
CA ASN A 69 41.78 -0.57 -17.03
C ASN A 69 41.23 0.46 -16.03
N LEU A 70 40.26 1.28 -16.41
CA LEU A 70 39.57 2.22 -15.52
C LEU A 70 38.06 2.02 -15.63
N LEU A 71 37.44 1.73 -14.50
CA LEU A 71 36.02 1.50 -14.34
C LEU A 71 35.37 2.72 -13.67
N MET A 72 34.31 3.24 -14.28
CA MET A 72 33.52 4.37 -13.77
C MET A 72 32.03 3.98 -13.72
N PRO A 73 31.24 4.47 -12.75
CA PRO A 73 29.81 4.18 -12.66
C PRO A 73 29.00 5.31 -13.29
N LEU A 74 27.87 4.98 -13.92
CA LEU A 74 26.84 5.99 -14.20
C LEU A 74 26.37 6.59 -12.86
N SER A 75 26.32 7.93 -12.81
CA SER A 75 26.22 8.72 -11.58
C SER A 75 25.16 9.82 -11.69
N ASP A 76 24.11 9.53 -12.46
CA ASP A 76 22.97 10.39 -12.74
C ASP A 76 21.64 9.66 -12.45
N GLY A 77 20.63 10.41 -11.95
CA GLY A 77 19.39 9.84 -11.42
C GLY A 77 19.59 8.75 -10.36
N GLY A 78 18.60 7.87 -10.20
CA GLY A 78 18.64 6.75 -9.24
C GLY A 78 19.72 5.71 -9.49
N ILE A 79 20.30 5.64 -10.69
CA ILE A 79 21.29 4.60 -11.02
C ILE A 79 22.57 4.73 -10.16
N ARG A 80 22.83 5.93 -9.61
CA ARG A 80 23.91 6.23 -8.64
C ARG A 80 23.79 5.45 -7.31
N HIS A 81 22.63 4.88 -7.02
CA HIS A 81 22.40 4.06 -5.81
C HIS A 81 22.71 2.57 -6.05
N LEU A 82 22.75 2.11 -7.31
CA LEU A 82 22.99 0.70 -7.66
C LEU A 82 24.49 0.37 -7.64
N LEU A 83 24.83 -0.88 -7.30
CA LEU A 83 26.18 -1.41 -7.46
C LEU A 83 26.46 -1.68 -8.94
N ALA A 84 27.47 -1.00 -9.47
CA ALA A 84 28.12 -1.42 -10.70
C ALA A 84 28.90 -2.73 -10.45
N GLY A 85 29.01 -3.58 -11.47
CA GLY A 85 29.68 -4.87 -11.38
C GLY A 85 30.31 -5.26 -12.69
N ALA A 86 31.56 -5.73 -12.65
CA ALA A 86 32.31 -6.15 -13.81
C ALA A 86 33.13 -7.42 -13.49
N ARG A 87 32.98 -8.44 -14.33
CA ARG A 87 33.75 -9.69 -14.30
C ARG A 87 34.69 -9.74 -15.51
N THR A 88 35.88 -10.30 -15.31
CA THR A 88 36.88 -10.47 -16.36
C THR A 88 36.58 -11.64 -17.30
N ASN A 89 37.15 -11.61 -18.50
CA ASN A 89 37.12 -12.72 -19.47
C ASN A 89 37.94 -13.95 -19.05
N VAL A 90 38.88 -13.83 -18.10
CA VAL A 90 39.84 -14.88 -17.75
C VAL A 90 39.58 -15.39 -16.34
N GLY A 91 39.18 -16.66 -16.26
CA GLY A 91 38.97 -17.38 -15.00
C GLY A 91 40.17 -18.24 -14.64
N LEU A 92 40.39 -18.43 -13.34
CA LEU A 92 41.46 -19.26 -12.78
C LEU A 92 40.91 -20.60 -12.26
N LYS A 93 41.61 -21.69 -12.55
CA LYS A 93 41.27 -23.07 -12.13
C LYS A 93 42.45 -23.83 -11.48
N GLY A 94 43.59 -23.15 -11.27
CA GLY A 94 44.80 -23.71 -10.69
C GLY A 94 45.88 -22.65 -10.47
N GLY A 95 46.98 -23.03 -9.80
CA GLY A 95 48.11 -22.14 -9.53
C GLY A 95 47.83 -21.04 -8.50
N ARG A 96 48.83 -20.18 -8.26
CA ARG A 96 48.73 -19.05 -7.30
C ARG A 96 48.94 -17.73 -8.02
N TYR A 97 47.90 -16.90 -8.06
CA TYR A 97 47.86 -15.66 -8.85
C TYR A 97 47.23 -14.51 -8.07
N MET A 98 47.55 -13.28 -8.46
CA MET A 98 46.93 -12.06 -7.92
C MET A 98 46.45 -11.11 -9.02
N PHE A 99 45.52 -10.24 -8.64
CA PHE A 99 45.20 -9.02 -9.39
C PHE A 99 45.04 -7.84 -8.43
N GLU A 100 45.21 -6.63 -8.95
CA GLU A 100 45.11 -5.40 -8.17
C GLU A 100 43.94 -4.53 -8.59
N ALA A 101 43.42 -3.73 -7.66
CA ALA A 101 42.59 -2.57 -7.99
C ALA A 101 42.80 -1.42 -6.99
N LYS A 102 42.66 -0.19 -7.49
CA LYS A 102 42.93 1.06 -6.78
C LYS A 102 41.75 2.01 -6.90
N ILE A 103 41.31 2.58 -5.78
CA ILE A 103 40.28 3.63 -5.78
C ILE A 103 40.93 4.96 -6.17
N VAL A 104 40.73 5.40 -7.40
CA VAL A 104 41.27 6.67 -7.94
C VAL A 104 40.47 7.86 -7.42
N GLU A 105 39.14 7.73 -7.47
CA GLU A 105 38.19 8.78 -7.13
C GLU A 105 37.07 8.23 -6.25
N GLN A 106 36.59 9.07 -5.33
CA GLN A 106 35.29 8.92 -4.68
C GLN A 106 34.40 10.00 -5.29
N VAL A 107 33.39 9.59 -6.06
CA VAL A 107 32.52 10.47 -6.86
C VAL A 107 31.54 11.18 -5.93
N ALA A 108 32.00 12.27 -5.32
CA ALA A 108 31.26 13.07 -4.37
C ALA A 108 30.33 14.07 -5.09
N ARG A 109 29.18 13.59 -5.58
CA ARG A 109 28.07 14.47 -5.99
C ARG A 109 27.18 14.74 -4.79
N GLY A 110 27.30 15.95 -4.22
CA GLY A 110 26.45 16.40 -3.12
C GLY A 110 25.00 16.60 -3.57
N ASP A 111 24.08 16.19 -2.71
CA ASP A 111 22.64 16.23 -2.95
C ASP A 111 22.12 17.67 -2.76
N GLU A 112 21.61 18.31 -3.82
CA GLU A 112 20.96 19.64 -3.72
C GLU A 112 19.76 19.64 -2.75
N SER A 113 19.22 18.46 -2.42
CA SER A 113 18.14 18.24 -1.47
C SER A 113 18.59 18.08 -0.01
N GLY A 114 19.88 18.17 0.31
CA GLY A 114 20.41 18.07 1.69
C GLY A 114 20.24 16.70 2.37
N LYS A 115 20.00 15.63 1.59
CA LYS A 115 19.95 14.24 2.08
C LYS A 115 21.36 13.64 2.17
N PRO A 116 21.58 12.54 2.91
CA PRO A 116 22.88 11.87 2.93
C PRO A 116 23.19 11.19 1.59
N ALA A 117 24.29 11.58 0.96
CA ALA A 117 24.75 11.00 -0.31
C ALA A 117 24.88 9.46 -0.23
N PRO A 118 24.50 8.71 -1.29
CA PRO A 118 24.59 7.26 -1.29
C PRO A 118 26.04 6.76 -1.08
N LYS A 119 26.24 6.02 0.03
CA LYS A 119 27.54 5.44 0.45
C LYS A 119 28.36 4.96 -0.74
N HIS A 120 29.59 5.46 -0.84
CA HIS A 120 30.67 4.80 -1.59
C HIS A 120 30.76 3.33 -1.17
N VAL A 121 30.87 2.43 -2.13
CA VAL A 121 31.12 1.00 -1.90
C VAL A 121 32.13 0.53 -2.92
N MET A 122 33.02 -0.36 -2.49
CA MET A 122 33.76 -1.25 -3.38
C MET A 122 33.83 -2.63 -2.76
N ARG A 123 33.74 -3.66 -3.60
CA ARG A 123 33.99 -5.07 -3.29
C ARG A 123 34.93 -5.64 -4.33
N ILE A 124 35.91 -6.41 -3.90
CA ILE A 124 36.90 -7.05 -4.77
C ILE A 124 37.00 -8.53 -4.42
N GLY A 125 37.09 -9.40 -5.42
CA GLY A 125 37.17 -10.84 -5.19
C GLY A 125 36.98 -11.65 -6.46
N PHE A 126 36.30 -12.79 -6.32
CA PHE A 126 36.11 -13.75 -7.39
C PHE A 126 34.65 -14.21 -7.48
N SER A 127 34.18 -14.43 -8.70
CA SER A 127 32.89 -15.05 -8.96
C SER A 127 33.01 -16.15 -10.03
N THR A 128 32.14 -17.14 -9.98
CA THR A 128 32.01 -18.15 -11.04
C THR A 128 31.19 -17.57 -12.21
N ALA A 129 31.31 -18.14 -13.41
CA ALA A 129 30.59 -17.64 -14.60
C ALA A 129 29.05 -17.61 -14.42
N SER A 130 28.49 -18.50 -13.59
CA SER A 130 27.06 -18.57 -13.26
C SER A 130 26.63 -17.62 -12.13
N SER A 131 27.54 -16.95 -11.43
CA SER A 131 27.20 -15.98 -10.38
C SER A 131 26.51 -14.74 -10.97
N PRO A 132 25.60 -14.08 -10.23
CA PRO A 132 25.17 -12.71 -10.55
C PRO A 132 26.35 -11.74 -10.67
N LEU A 133 26.24 -10.70 -11.50
CA LEU A 133 27.31 -9.70 -11.63
C LEU A 133 27.49 -8.80 -10.39
N VAL A 134 26.62 -8.93 -9.37
CA VAL A 134 26.74 -8.26 -8.07
C VAL A 134 26.95 -9.32 -6.97
N MET A 135 28.18 -9.36 -6.46
CA MET A 135 28.66 -10.34 -5.46
C MET A 135 28.12 -10.06 -4.05
N GLY A 136 28.16 -11.10 -3.22
CA GLY A 136 27.81 -11.11 -1.79
C GLY A 136 26.47 -11.76 -1.48
N HIS A 137 25.88 -12.53 -2.41
CA HIS A 137 24.48 -12.97 -2.31
C HIS A 137 24.22 -14.48 -2.37
N GLY A 138 25.16 -15.27 -2.90
CA GLY A 138 24.98 -16.72 -3.07
C GLY A 138 26.28 -17.51 -2.84
N ASP A 139 26.24 -18.78 -3.20
CA ASP A 139 27.33 -19.77 -3.10
C ASP A 139 28.38 -19.60 -4.21
N THR A 140 28.04 -18.83 -5.25
CA THR A 140 28.79 -18.74 -6.52
C THR A 140 29.90 -17.68 -6.56
N ASP A 141 30.12 -16.93 -5.48
CA ASP A 141 31.09 -15.82 -5.39
C ASP A 141 31.64 -15.58 -3.97
N ILE A 142 32.78 -14.90 -3.87
CA ILE A 142 33.41 -14.48 -2.61
C ILE A 142 34.11 -13.12 -2.80
N CYS A 143 33.89 -12.17 -1.90
CA CYS A 143 34.47 -10.82 -2.02
C CYS A 143 34.78 -10.13 -0.69
N PHE A 144 35.66 -9.12 -0.76
CA PHE A 144 36.07 -8.26 0.34
C PHE A 144 35.50 -6.85 0.16
N ASP A 145 34.62 -6.42 1.07
CA ASP A 145 33.97 -5.11 1.08
C ASP A 145 34.79 -4.06 1.88
N MET A 146 34.75 -2.80 1.43
CA MET A 146 35.52 -1.69 2.00
C MET A 146 35.26 -1.41 3.49
N GLU A 147 34.14 -1.88 4.07
CA GLU A 147 33.89 -1.82 5.52
C GLU A 147 34.81 -2.76 6.34
N GLY A 148 35.68 -3.55 5.69
CA GLY A 148 36.65 -4.46 6.30
C GLY A 148 36.07 -5.86 6.56
N VAL A 149 35.30 -6.36 5.59
CA VAL A 149 34.40 -7.51 5.76
C VAL A 149 34.47 -8.42 4.53
N MET A 150 34.66 -9.73 4.73
CA MET A 150 34.45 -10.72 3.68
C MET A 150 32.95 -11.06 3.59
N ILE A 151 32.44 -11.25 2.37
CA ILE A 151 31.05 -11.65 2.10
C ILE A 151 31.02 -12.87 1.17
N HIS A 152 30.25 -13.87 1.58
CA HIS A 152 29.87 -15.09 0.84
C HIS A 152 28.49 -15.54 1.36
N GLU A 153 27.56 -16.00 0.51
CA GLU A 153 26.21 -16.44 0.93
C GLU A 153 25.48 -15.44 1.88
N LYS A 154 25.67 -14.13 1.67
CA LYS A 154 25.22 -13.01 2.54
C LYS A 154 25.83 -13.00 3.96
N LYS A 155 26.53 -14.04 4.39
CA LYS A 155 27.31 -14.10 5.63
C LYS A 155 28.43 -13.05 5.58
N ARG A 156 28.47 -12.17 6.59
CA ARG A 156 29.45 -11.08 6.71
C ARG A 156 30.48 -11.43 7.78
N THR A 157 31.70 -11.75 7.38
CA THR A 157 32.82 -12.09 8.28
C THR A 157 33.74 -10.88 8.46
N PRO A 158 33.82 -10.25 9.65
CA PRO A 158 34.71 -9.11 9.87
C PRO A 158 36.18 -9.53 9.85
N LEU A 159 37.03 -8.74 9.17
CA LEU A 159 38.48 -8.95 9.07
C LEU A 159 39.30 -7.94 9.89
N GLY A 160 38.63 -7.14 10.73
CA GLY A 160 39.26 -6.11 11.55
C GLY A 160 39.49 -4.78 10.82
N VAL A 161 39.97 -3.78 11.57
CA VAL A 161 40.07 -2.39 11.09
C VAL A 161 41.16 -2.22 10.01
N ALA A 162 42.23 -3.03 10.04
CA ALA A 162 43.31 -2.98 9.04
C ALA A 162 42.82 -3.27 7.61
N ALA A 163 41.81 -4.14 7.47
CA ALA A 163 41.21 -4.51 6.18
C ALA A 163 40.28 -3.43 5.59
N ARG A 164 40.05 -2.29 6.29
CA ARG A 164 39.28 -1.16 5.75
C ARG A 164 40.11 -0.34 4.76
N TYR A 165 39.48 0.10 3.68
CA TYR A 165 40.14 0.82 2.59
C TYR A 165 39.28 1.95 2.02
N GLY A 166 39.91 2.83 1.25
CA GLY A 166 39.28 4.04 0.68
C GLY A 166 40.11 4.61 -0.47
N ARG A 167 39.83 5.86 -0.85
CA ARG A 167 40.54 6.56 -1.94
C ARG A 167 42.05 6.52 -1.76
N GLY A 168 42.77 6.20 -2.83
CA GLY A 168 44.23 6.11 -2.87
C GLY A 168 44.77 4.70 -2.63
N SER A 169 44.11 3.87 -1.80
CA SER A 169 44.61 2.52 -1.49
C SER A 169 44.63 1.61 -2.72
N VAL A 170 45.73 0.86 -2.85
CA VAL A 170 45.89 -0.26 -3.78
C VAL A 170 45.56 -1.54 -3.03
N LEU A 171 44.63 -2.33 -3.55
CA LEU A 171 44.31 -3.66 -3.03
C LEU A 171 44.85 -4.70 -3.98
N ALA A 172 45.51 -5.72 -3.45
CA ALA A 172 45.80 -6.95 -4.17
C ALA A 172 44.98 -8.09 -3.56
N VAL A 173 44.25 -8.82 -4.40
CA VAL A 173 43.63 -10.08 -3.99
C VAL A 173 44.39 -11.23 -4.63
N LEU A 174 44.87 -12.12 -3.77
CA LEU A 174 45.59 -13.33 -4.15
C LEU A 174 44.65 -14.54 -4.01
N LEU A 175 44.62 -15.38 -5.05
CA LEU A 175 43.94 -16.67 -5.08
C LEU A 175 44.98 -17.78 -5.14
N ASN A 176 44.90 -18.74 -4.22
CA ASN A 176 45.87 -19.82 -4.06
C ASN A 176 45.21 -21.17 -4.33
N LEU A 177 45.31 -21.64 -5.59
CA LEU A 177 44.84 -22.96 -6.06
C LEU A 177 46.01 -23.92 -6.37
N ASP A 178 47.24 -23.58 -5.97
CA ASP A 178 48.38 -24.49 -6.09
C ASP A 178 48.36 -25.52 -4.95
N LYS A 179 48.14 -26.79 -5.29
CA LYS A 179 48.10 -27.90 -4.33
C LYS A 179 49.43 -28.16 -3.61
N ASN A 180 50.53 -27.57 -4.11
CA ASN A 180 51.86 -27.67 -3.50
C ASN A 180 52.16 -26.49 -2.54
N SER A 181 51.26 -25.50 -2.46
CA SER A 181 51.37 -24.36 -1.55
C SER A 181 50.93 -24.74 -0.12
N PRO A 182 51.57 -24.23 0.95
CA PRO A 182 51.10 -24.46 2.32
C PRO A 182 49.69 -23.90 2.58
N ASN A 183 49.25 -22.88 1.85
CA ASN A 183 47.92 -22.29 1.96
C ASN A 183 47.05 -22.62 0.73
N ALA A 184 47.16 -23.85 0.20
CA ALA A 184 46.34 -24.31 -0.92
C ALA A 184 44.84 -24.19 -0.61
N GLY A 185 44.05 -23.77 -1.61
CA GLY A 185 42.60 -23.58 -1.45
C GLY A 185 42.21 -22.32 -0.68
N THR A 186 43.00 -21.25 -0.74
CA THR A 186 42.73 -20.00 0.01
C THR A 186 42.63 -18.75 -0.86
N VAL A 187 42.04 -17.70 -0.29
CA VAL A 187 42.04 -16.33 -0.82
C VAL A 187 42.60 -15.36 0.25
N SER A 188 43.44 -14.41 -0.15
CA SER A 188 44.06 -13.41 0.74
C SER A 188 43.87 -11.99 0.22
N LEU A 189 43.63 -11.03 1.13
CA LEU A 189 43.60 -9.60 0.85
C LEU A 189 44.88 -8.91 1.36
N PHE A 190 45.51 -8.15 0.48
CA PHE A 190 46.60 -7.23 0.77
C PHE A 190 46.17 -5.81 0.43
N LYS A 191 46.70 -4.84 1.18
CA LYS A 191 46.44 -3.42 1.03
C LYS A 191 47.77 -2.67 1.08
N ASP A 192 48.03 -1.84 0.09
CA ASP A 192 49.22 -0.99 -0.01
C ASP A 192 50.52 -1.83 0.21
N GLY A 193 50.56 -3.02 -0.40
CA GLY A 193 51.64 -4.02 -0.35
C GLY A 193 51.61 -4.94 0.88
N LYS A 194 50.82 -4.63 1.90
CA LYS A 194 50.84 -5.32 3.21
C LYS A 194 49.65 -6.27 3.39
N ARG A 195 49.86 -7.41 4.02
CA ARG A 195 48.78 -8.35 4.39
C ARG A 195 47.80 -7.67 5.36
N VAL A 196 46.50 -7.79 5.11
CA VAL A 196 45.44 -7.26 6.00
C VAL A 196 44.44 -8.32 6.48
N CYS A 197 44.52 -9.56 5.98
CA CYS A 197 43.88 -10.72 6.59
C CYS A 197 44.77 -11.97 6.50
N GLU A 198 44.52 -12.90 7.41
CA GLU A 198 45.02 -14.28 7.30
C GLU A 198 44.51 -14.94 6.00
N PRO A 199 45.20 -15.96 5.46
CA PRO A 199 44.67 -16.75 4.34
C PRO A 199 43.30 -17.33 4.69
N GLN A 200 42.27 -16.94 3.94
CA GLN A 200 40.90 -17.37 4.17
C GLN A 200 40.61 -18.62 3.33
N PRO A 201 40.06 -19.71 3.90
CA PRO A 201 39.70 -20.89 3.12
C PRO A 201 38.63 -20.55 2.08
N LEU A 202 38.74 -21.13 0.89
CA LEU A 202 37.68 -21.08 -0.11
C LEU A 202 36.50 -21.94 0.35
N PRO A 203 35.27 -21.40 0.38
CA PRO A 203 34.06 -22.18 0.64
C PRO A 203 33.98 -23.41 -0.26
N ASP A 204 33.42 -24.51 0.25
CA ASP A 204 33.31 -25.78 -0.49
C ASP A 204 32.53 -25.62 -1.80
N SER A 205 31.54 -24.71 -1.80
CA SER A 205 30.80 -24.25 -2.97
C SER A 205 31.64 -23.58 -4.06
N LEU A 206 32.88 -23.18 -3.79
CA LEU A 206 33.81 -22.58 -4.76
C LEU A 206 35.02 -23.47 -5.10
N GLN A 207 35.30 -24.50 -4.31
CA GLN A 207 36.43 -25.40 -4.54
C GLN A 207 36.27 -26.15 -5.87
N GLY A 208 37.36 -26.24 -6.64
CA GLY A 208 37.38 -26.88 -7.96
C GLY A 208 36.61 -26.14 -9.08
N LYS A 209 35.80 -25.12 -8.77
CA LYS A 209 35.16 -24.26 -9.78
C LYS A 209 36.18 -23.28 -10.39
N THR A 210 35.87 -22.78 -11.59
CA THR A 210 36.67 -21.72 -12.23
C THR A 210 36.26 -20.34 -11.69
N LEU A 211 37.22 -19.56 -11.21
CA LEU A 211 37.03 -18.32 -10.46
C LEU A 211 37.56 -17.11 -11.24
N TYR A 212 36.68 -16.17 -11.59
CA TYR A 212 36.99 -15.00 -12.41
C TYR A 212 37.18 -13.75 -11.51
N PRO A 213 38.30 -13.01 -11.62
CA PRO A 213 38.46 -11.69 -11.01
C PRO A 213 37.24 -10.81 -11.28
N THR A 214 36.61 -10.34 -10.21
CA THR A 214 35.32 -9.61 -10.23
C THR A 214 35.39 -8.43 -9.26
N ILE A 215 34.82 -7.29 -9.68
CA ILE A 215 34.78 -6.06 -8.89
C ILE A 215 33.35 -5.51 -8.89
N ASN A 216 32.84 -5.15 -7.72
CA ASN A 216 31.64 -4.32 -7.57
C ASN A 216 31.98 -2.97 -6.96
N TYR A 217 31.26 -1.93 -7.38
CA TYR A 217 31.57 -0.57 -6.95
C TYR A 217 30.37 0.37 -7.08
N ARG A 218 30.32 1.41 -6.25
CA ARG A 218 29.31 2.49 -6.30
C ARG A 218 29.95 3.81 -5.89
N ASN A 219 29.69 4.85 -6.67
CA ASN A 219 30.20 6.21 -6.47
C ASN A 219 31.73 6.28 -6.26
N VAL A 220 32.48 5.42 -6.94
CA VAL A 220 33.96 5.42 -6.97
C VAL A 220 34.45 5.10 -8.37
N ALA A 221 35.60 5.65 -8.76
CA ALA A 221 36.31 5.24 -9.97
C ALA A 221 37.46 4.28 -9.59
N VAL A 222 37.52 3.13 -10.24
CA VAL A 222 38.43 2.03 -9.89
C VAL A 222 39.39 1.77 -11.06
N ASN A 223 40.69 1.99 -10.83
CA ASN A 223 41.72 1.51 -11.75
C ASN A 223 42.06 0.05 -11.40
N VAL A 224 42.10 -0.82 -12.41
CA VAL A 224 42.35 -2.25 -12.24
C VAL A 224 43.68 -2.59 -12.92
N ASN A 225 44.53 -3.37 -12.25
CA ASN A 225 45.80 -3.81 -12.78
C ASN A 225 45.89 -5.35 -12.76
N PHE A 226 45.95 -5.92 -13.96
CA PHE A 226 46.08 -7.36 -14.18
C PHE A 226 47.53 -7.83 -14.33
N GLY A 227 48.50 -6.91 -14.42
CA GLY A 227 49.92 -7.21 -14.60
C GLY A 227 50.52 -6.63 -15.88
N PRO A 228 51.79 -6.98 -16.20
CA PRO A 228 52.63 -7.95 -15.49
C PRO A 228 53.24 -7.45 -14.17
N VAL A 229 53.31 -6.12 -13.95
CA VAL A 229 53.96 -5.51 -12.76
C VAL A 229 52.91 -5.03 -11.75
N PRO A 230 53.05 -5.33 -10.44
CA PRO A 230 52.17 -4.78 -9.40
C PRO A 230 52.46 -3.30 -9.11
N GLN A 231 51.43 -2.52 -8.79
CA GLN A 231 51.53 -1.15 -8.30
C GLN A 231 52.01 -1.10 -6.84
N ALA A 232 51.68 -2.12 -6.04
CA ALA A 232 52.09 -2.26 -4.66
C ALA A 232 52.73 -3.65 -4.44
N PRO A 233 54.07 -3.78 -4.59
CA PRO A 233 54.76 -5.05 -4.41
C PRO A 233 54.43 -5.72 -3.07
N LEU A 234 54.16 -7.02 -3.13
CA LEU A 234 53.98 -7.86 -1.95
C LEU A 234 55.33 -8.22 -1.30
N PRO A 235 55.36 -8.62 -0.02
CA PRO A 235 56.58 -9.12 0.65
C PRO A 235 57.17 -10.43 0.07
N PHE A 236 56.54 -11.00 -0.96
CA PHE A 236 56.98 -12.21 -1.68
C PHE A 236 56.59 -12.11 -3.16
N THR A 237 57.26 -12.86 -4.01
CA THR A 237 56.98 -12.94 -5.45
C THR A 237 55.66 -13.68 -5.70
N CYS A 238 54.70 -13.02 -6.36
CA CYS A 238 53.46 -13.63 -6.84
C CYS A 238 53.24 -13.27 -8.31
N THR A 239 52.63 -14.18 -9.08
CA THR A 239 52.38 -13.95 -10.52
C THR A 239 51.07 -13.19 -10.70
N MET A 240 51.10 -12.10 -11.48
CA MET A 240 49.90 -11.33 -11.82
C MET A 240 49.04 -12.08 -12.86
N VAL A 241 47.71 -11.95 -12.81
CA VAL A 241 46.77 -12.75 -13.63
C VAL A 241 46.97 -12.62 -15.16
N ALA A 242 47.49 -11.50 -15.66
CA ALA A 242 47.85 -11.34 -17.07
C ALA A 242 49.03 -12.23 -17.52
N GLU A 243 49.80 -12.77 -16.57
CA GLU A 243 50.88 -13.74 -16.83
C GLU A 243 50.49 -15.17 -16.44
N ALA A 244 49.20 -15.46 -16.24
CA ALA A 244 48.73 -16.80 -15.90
C ALA A 244 49.09 -17.85 -16.97
N LEU A 245 49.28 -19.10 -16.55
CA LEU A 245 49.52 -20.21 -17.48
C LEU A 245 48.20 -20.61 -18.15
N ALA A 246 48.24 -20.90 -19.46
CA ALA A 246 47.07 -21.37 -20.19
C ALA A 246 46.47 -22.68 -19.61
N SER A 247 47.31 -23.51 -18.97
CA SER A 247 46.88 -24.70 -18.21
C SER A 247 46.08 -24.37 -16.95
N HIS A 248 46.28 -23.20 -16.34
CA HIS A 248 45.62 -22.71 -15.13
C HIS A 248 44.46 -21.75 -15.40
N SER A 249 44.30 -21.30 -16.65
CA SER A 249 43.25 -20.36 -17.06
C SER A 249 42.08 -21.04 -17.78
N ALA A 250 40.94 -20.36 -17.82
CA ALA A 250 39.87 -20.56 -18.79
C ALA A 250 39.51 -19.18 -19.37
N VAL A 251 39.19 -19.12 -20.66
CA VAL A 251 38.90 -17.85 -21.35
C VAL A 251 37.47 -17.85 -21.87
N THR A 252 36.66 -16.93 -21.36
CA THR A 252 35.37 -16.56 -21.95
C THR A 252 35.64 -15.80 -23.24
N ALA A 253 35.12 -16.30 -24.36
CA ALA A 253 35.22 -15.60 -25.63
C ALA A 253 34.46 -14.26 -25.59
N ALA A 254 34.99 -13.26 -26.28
CA ALA A 254 34.23 -12.04 -26.56
C ALA A 254 32.94 -12.39 -27.33
N GLY A 255 31.86 -11.68 -27.05
CA GLY A 255 30.58 -11.87 -27.72
C GLY A 255 30.65 -11.63 -29.23
N SER A 256 29.68 -12.17 -29.96
CA SER A 256 29.51 -11.92 -31.40
C SER A 256 29.31 -10.42 -31.68
N ALA A 257 29.85 -9.96 -32.82
CA ALA A 257 29.61 -8.58 -33.30
C ALA A 257 28.13 -8.34 -33.60
N GLU A 258 27.41 -9.39 -34.03
CA GLU A 258 25.96 -9.45 -34.08
C GLU A 258 25.39 -9.77 -32.69
N CYS A 259 24.45 -8.96 -32.25
CA CYS A 259 23.73 -9.05 -30.99
C CYS A 259 22.24 -9.25 -31.26
N GLU A 260 21.52 -9.89 -30.34
CA GLU A 260 20.07 -10.11 -30.47
C GLU A 260 19.29 -9.34 -29.41
N VAL A 261 18.19 -8.68 -29.81
CA VAL A 261 17.20 -8.12 -28.89
C VAL A 261 15.85 -8.81 -29.07
N VAL A 262 15.39 -9.50 -28.03
CA VAL A 262 14.18 -10.32 -28.03
C VAL A 262 13.05 -9.62 -27.27
N PHE A 263 11.93 -9.33 -27.93
CA PHE A 263 10.73 -8.78 -27.30
C PHE A 263 9.77 -9.92 -26.92
N ALA A 264 9.52 -10.09 -25.62
CA ALA A 264 8.65 -11.15 -25.11
C ALA A 264 7.16 -10.75 -25.16
N CYS A 265 6.43 -11.24 -26.16
CA CYS A 265 5.02 -10.96 -26.40
C CYS A 265 4.15 -12.07 -25.79
N CYS A 266 3.72 -11.88 -24.54
CA CYS A 266 2.91 -12.81 -23.76
C CYS A 266 1.63 -12.13 -23.23
N LEU A 267 0.59 -12.91 -22.90
CA LEU A 267 -0.63 -12.39 -22.28
C LEU A 267 -0.48 -12.23 -20.75
N PRO A 268 -1.10 -11.21 -20.13
CA PRO A 268 -1.12 -11.06 -18.68
C PRO A 268 -1.72 -12.29 -17.99
N ASP A 269 -1.09 -12.73 -16.91
CA ASP A 269 -1.47 -13.88 -16.08
C ASP A 269 -1.43 -15.24 -16.82
N HIS A 270 -0.85 -15.28 -18.03
CA HIS A 270 -0.67 -16.49 -18.84
C HIS A 270 0.79 -16.99 -18.80
N GLY A 271 1.44 -16.93 -17.62
CA GLY A 271 2.74 -17.55 -17.37
C GLY A 271 3.96 -16.91 -18.06
N GLY A 272 3.84 -15.67 -18.55
CA GLY A 272 4.92 -15.00 -19.30
C GLY A 272 6.24 -14.88 -18.54
N PHE A 273 6.19 -14.60 -17.23
CA PHE A 273 7.39 -14.53 -16.38
C PHE A 273 8.00 -15.91 -16.10
N ASP A 274 7.18 -16.94 -15.87
CA ASP A 274 7.65 -18.32 -15.71
C ASP A 274 8.34 -18.83 -16.98
N TRP A 275 7.81 -18.44 -18.15
CA TRP A 275 8.46 -18.74 -19.44
C TRP A 275 9.79 -18.00 -19.55
N LEU A 276 9.85 -16.72 -19.18
CA LEU A 276 11.07 -15.91 -19.28
C LEU A 276 12.20 -16.49 -18.42
N ASP A 277 11.92 -16.95 -17.20
CA ASP A 277 12.95 -17.52 -16.34
C ASP A 277 13.40 -18.92 -16.80
N LEU A 278 12.48 -19.75 -17.33
CA LEU A 278 12.84 -20.98 -18.05
C LEU A 278 13.70 -20.71 -19.29
N TRP A 279 13.33 -19.70 -20.07
CA TRP A 279 14.00 -19.34 -21.31
C TRP A 279 15.40 -18.78 -21.02
N LYS A 280 15.55 -17.92 -20.00
CA LYS A 280 16.86 -17.42 -19.52
C LYS A 280 17.74 -18.54 -18.95
N ALA A 281 17.17 -19.54 -18.27
CA ALA A 281 17.94 -20.70 -17.82
C ALA A 281 18.51 -21.52 -19.00
N LYS A 282 17.76 -21.62 -20.12
CA LYS A 282 18.25 -22.18 -21.39
C LYS A 282 19.16 -21.20 -22.18
N ASN A 283 19.08 -19.90 -21.91
CA ASN A 283 19.75 -18.82 -22.64
C ASN A 283 20.46 -17.79 -21.72
N PRO A 284 21.49 -18.16 -20.95
CA PRO A 284 22.12 -17.28 -19.97
C PRO A 284 22.86 -16.07 -20.56
N LYS A 285 23.03 -16.00 -21.89
CA LYS A 285 23.72 -14.92 -22.60
C LYS A 285 22.92 -13.61 -22.76
N TYR A 286 21.64 -13.57 -22.37
CA TYR A 286 20.77 -12.40 -22.55
C TYR A 286 20.61 -11.61 -21.24
N THR A 287 20.84 -10.30 -21.31
CA THR A 287 20.52 -9.38 -20.21
C THR A 287 19.02 -9.05 -20.23
N GLU A 288 18.33 -9.23 -19.11
CA GLU A 288 16.91 -8.88 -18.98
C GLU A 288 16.72 -7.37 -18.83
N LEU A 289 15.83 -6.80 -19.63
CA LEU A 289 15.37 -5.41 -19.56
C LEU A 289 13.90 -5.43 -19.11
N SER A 290 13.69 -5.35 -17.80
CA SER A 290 12.38 -5.37 -17.14
C SER A 290 12.43 -4.61 -15.81
N ASP A 291 11.26 -4.25 -15.28
CA ASP A 291 11.21 -3.48 -14.03
C ASP A 291 11.49 -4.40 -12.82
N ARG A 292 11.10 -5.69 -12.88
CA ARG A 292 11.49 -6.69 -11.89
C ARG A 292 13.01 -6.92 -11.82
N ALA A 293 13.73 -6.82 -12.94
CA ALA A 293 15.19 -6.93 -12.96
C ALA A 293 15.89 -5.72 -12.31
N ILE A 294 15.27 -4.53 -12.38
CA ILE A 294 15.73 -3.34 -11.64
C ILE A 294 15.55 -3.55 -10.13
N LEU A 295 14.44 -4.16 -9.68
CA LEU A 295 14.22 -4.45 -8.26
C LEU A 295 15.19 -5.48 -7.70
N ASP A 296 15.43 -6.57 -8.43
CA ASP A 296 16.45 -7.58 -8.10
C ASP A 296 17.85 -6.94 -7.95
N TRP A 297 18.20 -6.05 -8.89
CA TRP A 297 19.47 -5.32 -8.83
C TRP A 297 19.52 -4.31 -7.67
N ALA A 298 18.40 -3.69 -7.29
CA ALA A 298 18.32 -2.80 -6.13
C ALA A 298 18.46 -3.58 -4.80
N GLU A 299 17.78 -4.72 -4.64
CA GLU A 299 17.94 -5.63 -3.50
C GLU A 299 19.40 -6.11 -3.40
N LYS A 300 19.99 -6.52 -4.54
CA LYS A 300 21.42 -6.90 -4.62
C LYS A 300 22.38 -5.75 -4.32
N SER A 301 21.98 -4.50 -4.56
CA SER A 301 22.72 -3.27 -4.23
C SER A 301 22.62 -2.87 -2.76
N GLY A 302 21.89 -3.64 -1.94
CA GLY A 302 21.67 -3.38 -0.52
C GLY A 302 20.64 -2.29 -0.26
N ILE A 303 19.72 -2.04 -1.20
CA ILE A 303 18.65 -1.05 -1.05
C ILE A 303 17.37 -1.81 -0.63
N PRO A 304 16.87 -1.62 0.61
CA PRO A 304 15.60 -2.21 1.02
C PRO A 304 14.43 -1.48 0.34
N PHE A 305 13.35 -2.20 0.07
CA PHE A 305 12.08 -1.64 -0.39
C PHE A 305 10.89 -2.39 0.21
N GLN A 306 9.73 -1.73 0.26
CA GLN A 306 8.48 -2.40 0.64
C GLN A 306 8.01 -3.30 -0.51
N LYS A 307 7.89 -4.61 -0.27
CA LYS A 307 7.48 -5.61 -1.28
C LYS A 307 5.96 -5.59 -1.61
N ASN A 308 5.26 -4.50 -1.27
CA ASN A 308 3.85 -4.28 -1.56
C ASN A 308 3.68 -3.77 -3.00
N VAL A 309 3.97 -4.64 -3.98
CA VAL A 309 3.89 -4.33 -5.41
C VAL A 309 2.51 -4.67 -5.97
N SER A 310 1.98 -3.79 -6.83
CA SER A 310 0.63 -3.93 -7.43
C SER A 310 0.60 -4.73 -8.74
N SER A 311 1.76 -5.05 -9.31
CA SER A 311 1.94 -5.60 -10.66
C SER A 311 3.27 -6.36 -10.77
N ASN A 312 3.31 -7.47 -11.51
CA ASN A 312 4.58 -8.12 -11.87
C ASN A 312 5.27 -7.43 -13.06
N ASP A 313 4.49 -6.82 -13.96
CA ASP A 313 4.98 -6.07 -15.13
C ASP A 313 5.65 -4.74 -14.74
N LYS A 314 5.00 -3.99 -13.83
CA LYS A 314 5.47 -2.67 -13.35
C LYS A 314 5.36 -2.58 -11.82
N PRO A 315 6.18 -3.34 -11.08
CA PRO A 315 6.14 -3.38 -9.63
C PRO A 315 6.55 -2.03 -9.01
N ASP A 316 5.60 -1.35 -8.37
CA ASP A 316 5.74 -0.02 -7.75
C ASP A 316 6.44 -0.06 -6.38
N ALA A 317 7.65 -0.63 -6.35
CA ALA A 317 8.47 -0.73 -5.15
C ALA A 317 8.84 0.64 -4.58
N LYS A 318 8.55 0.82 -3.28
CA LYS A 318 8.87 2.04 -2.53
C LYS A 318 10.19 1.87 -1.78
N PHE A 319 11.18 2.64 -2.19
CA PHE A 319 12.54 2.68 -1.65
C PHE A 319 12.72 3.79 -0.59
N GLY A 320 11.84 4.81 -0.59
CA GLY A 320 12.01 6.03 0.21
C GLY A 320 13.02 7.02 -0.38
N ILE A 321 13.46 6.78 -1.61
CA ILE A 321 14.47 7.54 -2.34
C ILE A 321 13.81 8.06 -3.63
N PRO A 322 13.44 9.35 -3.73
CA PRO A 322 12.72 9.89 -4.89
C PRO A 322 13.39 9.59 -6.23
N GLU A 323 14.73 9.63 -6.29
CA GLU A 323 15.51 9.36 -7.50
C GLU A 323 15.45 7.89 -7.93
N MET A 324 15.06 6.97 -7.04
CA MET A 324 14.78 5.57 -7.39
C MET A 324 13.34 5.38 -7.91
N GLU A 325 12.45 6.35 -7.65
CA GLU A 325 10.99 6.27 -7.86
C GLU A 325 10.52 7.17 -9.02
N ASP A 326 11.37 8.07 -9.52
CA ASP A 326 11.09 9.05 -10.60
C ASP A 326 11.21 8.51 -12.04
N MET A 327 11.39 7.18 -12.19
CA MET A 327 11.65 6.46 -13.43
C MET A 327 13.02 6.75 -14.11
N SER A 328 13.92 7.51 -13.48
CA SER A 328 15.24 7.84 -14.05
C SER A 328 16.10 6.61 -14.33
N ILE A 329 16.08 5.60 -13.43
CA ILE A 329 16.79 4.31 -13.65
C ILE A 329 16.35 3.66 -14.96
N LYS A 330 15.04 3.56 -15.19
CA LYS A 330 14.46 2.93 -16.39
C LYS A 330 14.82 3.71 -17.65
N ARG A 331 14.78 5.05 -17.60
CA ARG A 331 15.23 5.92 -18.72
C ARG A 331 16.72 5.73 -19.03
N MET A 332 17.57 5.70 -18.00
CA MET A 332 19.02 5.51 -18.13
C MET A 332 19.36 4.13 -18.72
N ILE A 333 18.73 3.06 -18.22
CA ILE A 333 18.86 1.71 -18.77
C ILE A 333 18.42 1.65 -20.25
N GLN A 334 17.30 2.31 -20.60
CA GLN A 334 16.79 2.36 -21.96
C GLN A 334 17.68 3.17 -22.92
N ALA A 335 18.40 4.18 -22.43
CA ALA A 335 19.37 4.95 -23.20
C ALA A 335 20.71 4.20 -23.37
N MET A 336 21.14 3.45 -22.36
CA MET A 336 22.46 2.80 -22.32
C MET A 336 22.49 1.41 -22.95
N ALA A 337 21.37 0.67 -22.97
CA ALA A 337 21.33 -0.67 -23.55
C ALA A 337 21.69 -0.70 -25.06
N PRO A 338 21.17 0.20 -25.93
CA PRO A 338 21.59 0.24 -27.33
C PRO A 338 23.06 0.62 -27.57
N LEU A 339 23.72 1.22 -26.57
CA LEU A 339 25.14 1.60 -26.66
C LEU A 339 26.09 0.45 -26.23
N GLN A 340 25.55 -0.63 -25.66
CA GLN A 340 26.33 -1.75 -25.14
C GLN A 340 26.04 -3.01 -25.95
N LYS A 341 26.98 -3.40 -26.82
CA LYS A 341 26.84 -4.56 -27.72
C LYS A 341 26.85 -5.87 -26.90
N ARG A 342 25.64 -6.36 -26.59
CA ARG A 342 25.33 -7.62 -25.92
C ARG A 342 23.93 -8.08 -26.32
N ASN A 343 23.55 -9.32 -25.98
CA ASN A 343 22.19 -9.80 -26.19
C ASN A 343 21.22 -9.32 -25.09
N TYR A 344 19.99 -9.02 -25.47
CA TYR A 344 18.94 -8.45 -24.61
C TYR A 344 17.61 -9.19 -24.73
N VAL A 345 16.87 -9.30 -23.62
CA VAL A 345 15.46 -9.69 -23.63
C VAL A 345 14.60 -8.61 -22.95
N VAL A 346 13.70 -8.01 -23.72
CA VAL A 346 12.79 -6.94 -23.30
C VAL A 346 11.49 -7.56 -22.82
N MET A 347 11.22 -7.42 -21.52
CA MET A 347 9.99 -7.90 -20.88
C MET A 347 9.24 -6.71 -20.29
N GLU A 348 8.23 -6.27 -21.02
CA GLU A 348 7.16 -5.40 -20.52
C GLU A 348 5.85 -5.92 -21.12
N VAL A 349 5.08 -6.72 -20.37
CA VAL A 349 3.90 -7.48 -20.82
C VAL A 349 2.91 -6.56 -21.52
N ARG A 350 2.52 -5.44 -20.89
CA ARG A 350 1.60 -4.47 -21.49
C ARG A 350 2.21 -3.76 -22.70
N GLY A 351 3.50 -3.46 -22.66
CA GLY A 351 4.22 -2.75 -23.73
C GLY A 351 4.37 -3.60 -24.99
N ASN A 352 4.78 -4.86 -24.83
CA ASN A 352 5.05 -5.78 -25.94
C ASN A 352 3.77 -6.23 -26.67
N LEU A 353 2.58 -6.06 -26.07
CA LEU A 353 1.29 -6.30 -26.75
C LEU A 353 0.76 -5.08 -27.52
N ILE A 354 1.28 -3.87 -27.29
CA ILE A 354 0.78 -2.64 -27.91
C ILE A 354 1.71 -2.22 -29.06
N LYS A 355 1.16 -2.06 -30.27
CA LYS A 355 1.92 -1.83 -31.51
C LYS A 355 2.80 -0.58 -31.45
N GLU A 356 2.27 0.51 -30.92
CA GLU A 356 3.00 1.78 -30.75
C GLU A 356 4.16 1.63 -29.77
N LYS A 357 4.01 0.76 -28.75
CA LYS A 357 5.04 0.52 -27.74
C LYS A 357 6.12 -0.47 -28.18
N ARG A 358 5.79 -1.43 -29.05
CA ARG A 358 6.79 -2.19 -29.80
C ARG A 358 7.61 -1.28 -30.71
N ALA A 359 6.96 -0.41 -31.49
CA ALA A 359 7.65 0.58 -32.34
C ALA A 359 8.58 1.52 -31.53
N GLU A 360 8.11 2.08 -30.40
CA GLU A 360 8.94 2.86 -29.48
C GLU A 360 10.15 2.09 -28.93
N GLY A 361 10.06 0.76 -28.79
CA GLY A 361 11.15 -0.11 -28.38
C GLY A 361 12.14 -0.39 -29.51
N LEU A 362 11.64 -0.76 -30.69
CA LEU A 362 12.45 -1.09 -31.88
C LEU A 362 13.26 0.09 -32.41
N ALA A 363 12.75 1.32 -32.23
CA ALA A 363 13.44 2.56 -32.59
C ALA A 363 14.68 2.84 -31.72
N ARG A 364 14.78 2.28 -30.51
CA ARG A 364 15.94 2.49 -29.60
C ARG A 364 17.15 1.68 -30.04
N PHE A 365 16.93 0.47 -30.53
CA PHE A 365 17.97 -0.41 -31.06
C PHE A 365 18.21 -0.09 -32.54
N PHE A 366 18.69 1.11 -32.84
CA PHE A 366 18.89 1.59 -34.22
C PHE A 366 20.18 1.11 -34.89
N ASP A 367 21.20 0.70 -34.11
CA ASP A 367 22.46 0.15 -34.64
C ASP A 367 22.21 -1.22 -35.28
N SER A 368 22.66 -1.38 -36.53
CA SER A 368 22.53 -2.60 -37.33
C SER A 368 23.16 -3.85 -36.72
N CYS A 369 23.96 -3.73 -35.66
CA CYS A 369 24.44 -4.88 -34.90
C CYS A 369 23.35 -5.59 -34.08
N PHE A 370 22.16 -4.99 -33.88
CA PHE A 370 21.06 -5.62 -33.14
C PHE A 370 20.03 -6.25 -34.08
N LYS A 371 20.03 -7.59 -34.17
CA LYS A 371 18.91 -8.33 -34.78
C LYS A 371 17.71 -8.33 -33.84
N LYS A 372 16.58 -7.84 -34.33
CA LYS A 372 15.34 -7.58 -33.59
C LYS A 372 14.40 -8.76 -33.75
N LYS A 373 14.10 -9.46 -32.66
CA LYS A 373 13.22 -10.63 -32.67
C LYS A 373 12.00 -10.39 -31.79
N ALA A 374 10.83 -10.79 -32.25
CA ALA A 374 9.67 -10.97 -31.38
C ALA A 374 9.54 -12.45 -31.00
N CYS A 375 9.29 -12.74 -29.73
CA CYS A 375 8.93 -14.07 -29.26
C CYS A 375 7.48 -14.07 -28.79
N VAL A 376 6.59 -14.75 -29.51
CA VAL A 376 5.16 -14.85 -29.23
C VAL A 376 4.90 -16.07 -28.35
N VAL A 377 4.47 -15.80 -27.13
CA VAL A 377 4.27 -16.75 -26.03
C VAL A 377 2.80 -16.69 -25.63
N ILE A 378 1.94 -17.10 -26.58
CA ILE A 378 0.47 -16.97 -26.53
C ILE A 378 -0.16 -18.26 -27.09
N GLY A 379 -1.32 -18.62 -26.54
CA GLY A 379 -2.06 -19.85 -26.88
C GLY A 379 -1.68 -21.02 -25.99
N ASP A 380 -1.78 -22.24 -26.52
CA ASP A 380 -1.50 -23.48 -25.77
C ASP A 380 0.01 -23.70 -25.56
N PRO A 381 0.51 -23.81 -24.31
CA PRO A 381 1.94 -23.97 -24.04
C PRO A 381 2.52 -25.34 -24.38
N SER A 382 3.85 -25.37 -24.52
CA SER A 382 4.63 -26.60 -24.69
C SER A 382 4.51 -27.54 -23.48
N ALA A 383 4.76 -28.84 -23.71
CA ALA A 383 4.71 -29.86 -22.66
C ALA A 383 5.74 -29.59 -21.52
N ASP A 384 6.96 -29.14 -21.89
CA ASP A 384 7.97 -28.62 -20.96
C ASP A 384 7.38 -27.58 -20.01
N PHE A 385 6.69 -26.57 -20.57
CA PHE A 385 6.13 -25.48 -19.80
C PHE A 385 4.99 -25.95 -18.90
N LYS A 386 4.05 -26.76 -19.40
CA LYS A 386 2.96 -27.33 -18.61
C LYS A 386 3.49 -28.13 -17.42
N LYS A 387 4.50 -28.98 -17.63
CA LYS A 387 5.17 -29.72 -16.55
C LYS A 387 5.79 -28.77 -15.52
N LYS A 388 6.51 -27.73 -15.96
CA LYS A 388 7.12 -26.76 -15.04
C LYS A 388 6.07 -25.92 -14.29
N SER A 389 4.98 -25.54 -14.93
CA SER A 389 3.89 -24.80 -14.30
C SER A 389 3.29 -25.60 -13.13
N LEU A 390 3.09 -26.91 -13.30
CA LEU A 390 2.65 -27.81 -12.23
C LEU A 390 3.73 -27.99 -11.14
N GLU A 391 5.01 -28.14 -11.50
CA GLU A 391 6.11 -28.18 -10.52
C GLU A 391 6.20 -26.90 -9.67
N LEU A 392 6.03 -25.72 -10.29
CA LEU A 392 6.01 -24.43 -9.61
C LEU A 392 4.76 -24.26 -8.75
N MET A 393 3.58 -24.65 -9.25
CA MET A 393 2.33 -24.60 -8.49
C MET A 393 2.38 -25.52 -7.25
N LEU A 394 2.98 -26.70 -7.37
CA LEU A 394 3.22 -27.60 -6.23
C LEU A 394 4.18 -26.96 -5.21
N LYS A 395 5.26 -26.32 -5.70
CA LYS A 395 6.21 -25.59 -4.85
C LYS A 395 5.55 -24.40 -4.14
N ASP A 396 4.81 -23.55 -4.84
CA ASP A 396 4.08 -22.42 -4.25
C ASP A 396 3.09 -22.87 -3.17
N LYS A 397 2.48 -24.05 -3.36
CA LYS A 397 1.53 -24.65 -2.42
C LYS A 397 2.23 -25.23 -1.19
N GLN A 398 3.41 -25.84 -1.37
CA GLN A 398 4.26 -26.27 -0.27
C GLN A 398 4.79 -25.08 0.53
N GLU A 399 5.40 -24.08 -0.12
CA GLU A 399 5.93 -22.88 0.57
C GLU A 399 4.86 -22.12 1.37
N LYS A 400 3.60 -22.12 0.91
CA LYS A 400 2.47 -21.59 1.69
C LYS A 400 2.16 -22.44 2.92
N ALA A 401 2.10 -23.75 2.77
CA ALA A 401 1.84 -24.67 3.89
C ALA A 401 2.98 -24.65 4.92
N ASP A 402 4.24 -24.59 4.47
CA ASP A 402 5.42 -24.44 5.32
C ASP A 402 5.38 -23.11 6.11
N LEU A 403 4.97 -22.01 5.46
CA LEU A 403 4.82 -20.70 6.09
C LEU A 403 3.62 -20.63 7.05
N GLU A 404 2.53 -21.35 6.79
CA GLU A 404 1.37 -21.43 7.69
C GLU A 404 1.69 -22.31 8.91
N PHE A 405 2.30 -23.47 8.70
CA PHE A 405 2.81 -24.34 9.76
C PHE A 405 3.82 -23.61 10.65
N LYS A 406 4.79 -22.90 10.05
CA LYS A 406 5.74 -22.09 10.81
C LYS A 406 5.05 -21.00 11.63
N LYS A 407 4.08 -20.28 11.08
CA LYS A 407 3.31 -19.28 11.86
C LYS A 407 2.56 -19.91 13.04
N GLN A 408 2.02 -21.12 12.87
CA GLN A 408 1.36 -21.85 13.96
C GLN A 408 2.35 -22.20 15.07
N LYS A 409 3.54 -22.72 14.73
CA LYS A 409 4.63 -22.99 15.70
C LYS A 409 5.16 -21.71 16.36
N ASP A 410 5.38 -20.64 15.59
CA ASP A 410 5.80 -19.32 16.12
C ASP A 410 4.74 -18.73 17.07
N GLU A 411 3.44 -18.89 16.78
CA GLU A 411 2.34 -18.44 17.65
C GLU A 411 2.20 -19.32 18.90
N GLU A 412 2.36 -20.63 18.77
CA GLU A 412 2.34 -21.58 19.88
C GLU A 412 3.51 -21.32 20.84
N ALA A 413 4.74 -21.22 20.34
CA ALA A 413 5.92 -20.85 21.11
C ALA A 413 5.73 -19.49 21.81
N ARG A 414 5.11 -18.52 21.13
CA ARG A 414 4.77 -17.22 21.74
C ARG A 414 3.73 -17.37 22.86
N LYS A 415 2.71 -18.21 22.72
CA LYS A 415 1.71 -18.50 23.78
C LYS A 415 2.39 -19.15 24.99
N ARG A 416 3.15 -20.24 24.77
CA ARG A 416 3.94 -20.94 25.80
C ARG A 416 4.88 -19.96 26.54
N ALA A 417 5.57 -19.08 25.82
CA ALA A 417 6.47 -18.08 26.41
C ALA A 417 5.75 -16.95 27.19
N ILE A 418 4.51 -16.60 26.83
CA ILE A 418 3.67 -15.67 27.61
C ILE A 418 3.18 -16.36 28.89
N GLU A 419 2.73 -17.62 28.80
CA GLU A 419 2.26 -18.40 29.94
C GLU A 419 3.37 -18.64 30.98
N LYS A 420 4.57 -19.04 30.52
CA LYS A 420 5.75 -19.21 31.40
C LYS A 420 6.05 -17.91 32.16
N LYS A 421 6.06 -16.77 31.47
CA LYS A 421 6.28 -15.44 32.10
C LYS A 421 5.14 -15.03 33.04
N ALA A 422 3.91 -15.46 32.80
CA ALA A 422 2.79 -15.24 33.71
C ALA A 422 2.96 -16.05 35.01
N LYS A 423 3.29 -17.35 34.90
CA LYS A 423 3.60 -18.24 36.03
C LYS A 423 4.79 -17.74 36.86
N GLU A 424 5.88 -17.33 36.19
CA GLU A 424 7.06 -16.69 36.83
C GLU A 424 6.67 -15.41 37.59
N ALA A 425 5.89 -14.52 36.96
CA ALA A 425 5.44 -13.28 37.58
C ALA A 425 4.46 -13.50 38.75
N GLU A 426 3.68 -14.58 38.74
CA GLU A 426 2.82 -14.96 39.87
C GLU A 426 3.63 -15.54 41.03
N LYS A 427 4.55 -16.49 40.78
CA LYS A 427 5.49 -17.01 41.79
C LYS A 427 6.27 -15.84 42.44
N ALA A 428 6.73 -14.88 41.63
CA ALA A 428 7.41 -13.67 42.13
C ALA A 428 6.51 -12.76 42.99
N LYS A 429 5.25 -12.52 42.61
CA LYS A 429 4.28 -11.75 43.41
C LYS A 429 4.00 -12.41 44.76
N LYS A 430 3.74 -13.73 44.76
CA LYS A 430 3.51 -14.53 45.99
C LYS A 430 4.70 -14.43 46.94
N LYS A 431 5.94 -14.53 46.43
CA LYS A 431 7.17 -14.37 47.22
C LYS A 431 7.30 -12.95 47.81
N ALA A 432 7.09 -11.91 47.00
CA ALA A 432 7.15 -10.52 47.46
C ALA A 432 6.05 -10.18 48.48
N GLU A 433 4.88 -10.82 48.40
CA GLU A 433 3.81 -10.70 49.41
C GLU A 433 4.17 -11.39 50.73
N LYS A 434 4.67 -12.64 50.71
CA LYS A 434 5.18 -13.34 51.92
C LYS A 434 6.27 -12.50 52.61
N GLU A 435 7.18 -11.90 51.83
CA GLU A 435 8.23 -11.01 52.35
C GLU A 435 7.68 -9.69 52.93
N ARG A 436 6.72 -9.04 52.26
CA ARG A 436 6.05 -7.82 52.76
C ARG A 436 5.30 -8.10 54.07
N LEU A 437 4.65 -9.25 54.18
CA LEU A 437 3.97 -9.68 55.40
C LEU A 437 4.95 -9.92 56.56
N LYS A 438 6.06 -10.64 56.34
CA LYS A 438 7.14 -10.78 57.35
C LYS A 438 7.62 -9.39 57.81
N LYS A 439 7.97 -8.49 56.89
CA LYS A 439 8.43 -7.11 57.21
C LYS A 439 7.39 -6.25 57.93
N MET A 440 6.09 -6.40 57.62
CA MET A 440 5.02 -5.71 58.35
C MET A 440 4.81 -6.25 59.77
N ALA A 441 5.03 -7.55 59.99
CA ALA A 441 4.98 -8.14 61.33
C ALA A 441 6.16 -7.68 62.20
N GLU A 442 7.38 -7.70 61.65
CA GLU A 442 8.58 -7.15 62.31
C GLU A 442 8.40 -5.67 62.67
N MET A 443 7.92 -4.86 61.73
CA MET A 443 7.72 -3.42 61.95
C MET A 443 6.62 -3.14 62.99
N LYS A 444 5.59 -4.00 63.11
CA LYS A 444 4.62 -3.94 64.21
C LYS A 444 5.27 -4.28 65.56
N LYS A 445 6.00 -5.41 65.66
CA LYS A 445 6.73 -5.77 66.90
C LYS A 445 7.69 -4.64 67.33
N ALA A 446 8.40 -4.02 66.38
CA ALA A 446 9.29 -2.90 66.65
C ALA A 446 8.54 -1.62 67.11
N GLN A 447 7.42 -1.28 66.48
CA GLN A 447 6.58 -0.14 66.91
C GLN A 447 5.94 -0.36 68.28
N GLU A 448 5.58 -1.60 68.62
CA GLU A 448 5.01 -1.95 69.92
C GLU A 448 6.06 -1.87 71.02
N LYS A 449 7.27 -2.41 70.80
CA LYS A 449 8.41 -2.25 71.72
C LYS A 449 8.81 -0.77 71.89
N ALA A 450 8.84 0.00 70.81
CA ALA A 450 9.10 1.45 70.85
C ALA A 450 7.98 2.23 71.57
N LYS A 451 6.71 1.80 71.50
CA LYS A 451 5.62 2.37 72.31
C LYS A 451 5.79 2.08 73.79
N LYS A 452 6.03 0.82 74.18
CA LYS A 452 6.33 0.46 75.57
C LYS A 452 7.50 1.28 76.12
N GLU A 453 8.57 1.43 75.34
CA GLU A 453 9.74 2.24 75.73
C GLU A 453 9.42 3.75 75.84
N ALA A 454 8.59 4.29 74.93
CA ALA A 454 8.14 5.68 74.98
C ALA A 454 7.17 5.96 76.14
N GLU A 455 6.27 5.03 76.47
CA GLU A 455 5.39 5.13 77.64
C GLU A 455 6.19 5.03 78.94
N LYS A 456 7.18 4.13 79.02
CA LYS A 456 8.12 4.07 80.15
C LYS A 456 8.85 5.39 80.35
N LYS A 457 9.42 5.97 79.28
CA LYS A 457 10.08 7.29 79.30
C LYS A 457 9.12 8.46 79.59
N LYS A 458 7.84 8.34 79.25
CA LYS A 458 6.82 9.36 79.56
C LYS A 458 6.36 9.29 81.02
N ALA A 459 6.23 8.11 81.60
CA ALA A 459 5.98 7.93 83.03
C ALA A 459 7.15 8.48 83.87
N GLU A 460 8.38 8.15 83.46
CA GLU A 460 9.64 8.64 84.05
C GLU A 460 9.75 10.19 83.99
N ALA A 461 9.25 10.81 82.91
CA ALA A 461 9.22 12.28 82.76
C ALA A 461 8.04 12.99 83.45
N GLU A 462 6.93 12.30 83.73
CA GLU A 462 5.74 12.87 84.41
C GLU A 462 5.74 12.65 85.93
N GLY A 463 6.80 12.07 86.50
CA GLY A 463 7.03 12.01 87.94
C GLY A 463 6.05 11.10 88.70
N LYS A 464 5.65 9.98 88.09
CA LYS A 464 4.79 8.96 88.72
C LYS A 464 5.47 7.61 88.75
N GLU A 465 5.59 7.03 89.94
CA GLU A 465 5.87 5.60 90.11
C GLU A 465 4.67 4.77 89.62
N LEU A 466 4.93 3.80 88.74
CA LEU A 466 4.04 2.70 88.38
C LEU A 466 4.89 1.43 88.18
N PRO A 467 4.30 0.22 88.28
CA PRO A 467 5.06 -0.96 88.75
C PRO A 467 5.99 -1.63 87.74
N GLU A 468 6.79 -2.52 88.30
CA GLU A 468 7.53 -3.58 87.60
C GLU A 468 6.55 -4.71 87.22
N GLU A 469 6.48 -5.05 85.94
CA GLU A 469 5.87 -6.28 85.41
C GLU A 469 6.83 -6.91 84.39
N GLU A 470 6.88 -8.24 84.35
CA GLU A 470 7.86 -9.03 83.59
C GLU A 470 7.50 -9.11 82.09
N GLU A 471 8.49 -9.00 81.18
CA GLU A 471 8.29 -9.38 79.77
C GLU A 471 8.43 -10.91 79.64
N GLU A 472 7.29 -11.62 79.60
CA GLU A 472 7.27 -13.03 79.19
C GLU A 472 7.61 -13.13 77.69
N GLU A 473 8.80 -13.63 77.34
CA GLU A 473 9.16 -13.90 75.94
C GLU A 473 8.35 -15.08 75.41
N LYS A 474 7.33 -14.78 74.59
CA LYS A 474 6.74 -15.78 73.68
C LYS A 474 7.38 -15.67 72.30
N ASP A 475 8.37 -16.52 72.09
CA ASP A 475 8.77 -16.92 70.75
C ASP A 475 7.55 -17.42 69.97
N VAL A 476 7.56 -17.09 68.68
CA VAL A 476 6.67 -17.68 67.69
C VAL A 476 7.56 -18.09 66.54
N GLU A 477 8.17 -19.27 66.69
CA GLU A 477 8.55 -20.05 65.53
C GLU A 477 7.30 -20.26 64.67
N MET A 478 7.35 -19.81 63.43
CA MET A 478 6.59 -20.43 62.36
C MET A 478 7.61 -21.20 61.54
N GLU A 479 7.56 -22.52 61.67
CA GLU A 479 8.34 -23.46 60.88
C GLU A 479 8.16 -23.14 59.38
N ASP A 480 9.27 -23.09 58.63
CA ASP A 480 9.20 -23.13 57.17
C ASP A 480 9.11 -24.62 56.79
N GLU A 481 7.91 -25.11 56.48
CA GLU A 481 7.69 -26.39 55.80
C GLU A 481 6.49 -26.29 54.83
N VAL A 482 6.29 -27.35 54.04
CA VAL A 482 5.35 -27.54 52.92
C VAL A 482 5.86 -27.07 51.54
N GLU A 483 6.09 -28.08 50.69
CA GLU A 483 6.15 -28.07 49.22
C GLU A 483 7.34 -27.34 48.55
N GLU A 484 8.53 -27.93 48.72
CA GLU A 484 9.26 -28.41 47.54
C GLU A 484 8.48 -29.58 46.92
N GLU A 485 7.83 -29.37 45.78
CA GLU A 485 7.50 -30.38 44.76
C GLU A 485 7.13 -29.66 43.44
N GLU A 486 7.06 -30.39 42.32
CA GLU A 486 6.96 -29.85 40.95
C GLU A 486 8.15 -28.95 40.48
N GLU A 487 9.39 -29.45 40.61
CA GLU A 487 10.48 -29.17 39.64
C GLU A 487 10.83 -30.43 38.82
N GLU A 488 9.84 -31.03 38.14
CA GLU A 488 10.06 -32.02 37.06
C GLU A 488 9.31 -31.62 35.77
N ASP A 489 9.83 -32.12 34.64
CA ASP A 489 9.26 -32.13 33.28
C ASP A 489 8.65 -30.83 32.71
N VAL A 490 9.55 -29.93 32.27
CA VAL A 490 9.38 -29.27 30.96
C VAL A 490 10.67 -29.37 30.12
N GLU A 491 11.32 -30.54 30.10
CA GLU A 491 12.30 -30.84 29.05
C GLU A 491 11.58 -31.20 27.73
N GLU A 492 11.74 -30.30 26.77
CA GLU A 492 12.06 -30.60 25.37
C GLU A 492 11.39 -31.83 24.70
N MET A 493 10.07 -31.75 24.51
CA MET A 493 9.47 -32.24 23.27
C MET A 493 9.16 -31.07 22.32
N GLU A 494 10.21 -30.52 21.69
CA GLU A 494 10.06 -30.08 20.30
C GLU A 494 9.89 -31.34 19.45
N ALA A 495 8.64 -31.78 19.30
CA ALA A 495 8.31 -32.73 18.26
C ALA A 495 8.62 -32.07 16.91
N ASP A 496 9.69 -32.53 16.27
CA ASP A 496 10.19 -32.08 14.97
C ASP A 496 9.26 -32.56 13.84
N GLU A 497 8.01 -32.07 13.91
CA GLU A 497 6.94 -32.35 12.98
C GLU A 497 7.30 -31.76 11.61
N GLU A 498 7.61 -32.63 10.65
CA GLU A 498 7.83 -32.20 9.27
C GLU A 498 6.62 -31.39 8.75
N PRO A 499 6.84 -30.28 8.02
CA PRO A 499 5.75 -29.48 7.48
C PRO A 499 4.90 -30.32 6.50
N PRO A 500 3.58 -30.07 6.45
CA PRO A 500 2.63 -30.96 5.78
C PRO A 500 2.89 -31.04 4.26
N LYS A 501 3.29 -32.21 3.78
CA LYS A 501 3.65 -32.48 2.37
C LYS A 501 2.40 -32.47 1.47
N VAL A 502 2.20 -31.38 0.73
CA VAL A 502 0.97 -31.10 -0.04
C VAL A 502 1.00 -31.79 -1.42
N LYS A 503 -0.18 -31.98 -2.03
CA LYS A 503 -0.35 -32.47 -3.40
C LYS A 503 -1.27 -31.54 -4.20
N LEU A 504 -1.14 -31.57 -5.53
CA LEU A 504 -2.05 -30.87 -6.44
C LEU A 504 -3.38 -31.63 -6.56
N THR A 505 -4.50 -30.91 -6.52
CA THR A 505 -5.84 -31.46 -6.75
C THR A 505 -6.06 -31.84 -8.22
N PRO A 506 -7.08 -32.67 -8.55
CA PRO A 506 -7.43 -32.97 -9.94
C PRO A 506 -7.88 -31.76 -10.79
N GLU A 507 -8.17 -30.62 -10.16
CA GLU A 507 -8.47 -29.36 -10.83
C GLU A 507 -7.20 -28.52 -11.07
N GLU A 508 -6.33 -28.41 -10.05
CA GLU A 508 -5.01 -27.78 -10.17
C GLU A 508 -4.16 -28.48 -11.25
N GLN A 509 -4.22 -29.81 -11.33
CA GLN A 509 -3.56 -30.61 -12.38
C GLN A 509 -4.07 -30.34 -13.80
N LYS A 510 -5.28 -29.76 -13.97
CA LYS A 510 -5.81 -29.32 -15.26
C LYS A 510 -5.48 -27.86 -15.57
N SER A 511 -5.02 -27.08 -14.59
CA SER A 511 -4.65 -25.68 -14.81
C SER A 511 -3.34 -25.59 -15.58
N THR A 512 -3.36 -24.87 -16.70
CA THR A 512 -2.19 -24.68 -17.57
C THR A 512 -1.19 -23.65 -17.02
N PHE A 513 -1.69 -22.73 -16.18
CA PHE A 513 -0.91 -21.67 -15.53
C PHE A 513 -1.14 -21.69 -14.02
N ARG A 514 -0.13 -21.27 -13.24
CA ARG A 514 -0.25 -21.08 -11.79
C ARG A 514 -0.87 -19.71 -11.48
N LYS A 515 -1.69 -19.62 -10.43
CA LYS A 515 -2.31 -18.37 -10.00
C LYS A 515 -1.37 -17.62 -9.04
N LEU A 516 -0.80 -16.52 -9.52
CA LEU A 516 0.02 -15.61 -8.71
C LEU A 516 -0.86 -14.78 -7.76
N ALA A 517 -0.28 -14.33 -6.64
CA ALA A 517 -0.97 -13.46 -5.68
C ALA A 517 -0.97 -11.98 -6.10
N VAL A 518 -0.01 -11.58 -6.94
CA VAL A 518 0.07 -10.27 -7.60
C VAL A 518 -0.20 -10.52 -9.09
N PRO A 519 -1.12 -9.77 -9.74
CA PRO A 519 -1.40 -9.92 -11.16
C PRO A 519 -0.25 -9.35 -12.00
N ASP A 520 -0.12 -9.79 -13.25
CA ASP A 520 0.88 -9.21 -14.16
C ASP A 520 0.58 -7.74 -14.44
N VAL A 521 -0.68 -7.40 -14.73
CA VAL A 521 -1.15 -6.03 -15.00
C VAL A 521 -2.34 -5.70 -14.10
N PRO A 522 -2.37 -4.54 -13.39
CA PRO A 522 -3.50 -4.17 -12.53
C PRO A 522 -4.81 -4.06 -13.32
N GLN A 523 -5.93 -4.51 -12.76
CA GLN A 523 -7.19 -4.66 -13.51
C GLN A 523 -7.67 -3.37 -14.19
N THR A 524 -7.50 -2.20 -13.58
CA THR A 524 -7.84 -0.89 -14.18
C THR A 524 -6.93 -0.53 -15.36
N VAL A 525 -5.64 -0.86 -15.27
CA VAL A 525 -4.64 -0.67 -16.34
C VAL A 525 -4.88 -1.67 -17.48
N LEU A 526 -5.36 -2.87 -17.15
CA LEU A 526 -5.76 -3.89 -18.12
C LEU A 526 -7.02 -3.42 -18.89
N ASN A 527 -8.09 -3.05 -18.17
CA ASN A 527 -9.37 -2.58 -18.73
C ASN A 527 -9.20 -1.42 -19.72
N THR A 528 -8.26 -0.50 -19.46
CA THR A 528 -7.97 0.67 -20.30
C THR A 528 -7.00 0.40 -21.48
N SER A 529 -6.53 -0.84 -21.67
CA SER A 529 -5.58 -1.13 -22.77
C SER A 529 -5.66 -2.50 -23.45
N PHE A 530 -6.40 -3.47 -22.91
CA PHE A 530 -6.50 -4.81 -23.53
C PHE A 530 -7.09 -4.79 -24.95
N THR A 531 -7.94 -3.82 -25.27
CA THR A 531 -8.50 -3.60 -26.62
C THR A 531 -7.46 -3.12 -27.66
N LYS A 532 -6.25 -2.75 -27.21
CA LYS A 532 -5.11 -2.34 -28.06
C LYS A 532 -4.07 -3.47 -28.21
N PHE A 533 -4.34 -4.65 -27.66
CA PHE A 533 -3.42 -5.78 -27.72
C PHE A 533 -3.43 -6.41 -29.12
N SER A 534 -2.24 -6.58 -29.66
CA SER A 534 -1.96 -7.05 -31.02
C SER A 534 -0.74 -7.97 -31.02
N LEU A 535 -0.67 -8.89 -31.97
CA LEU A 535 0.56 -9.62 -32.24
C LEU A 535 1.57 -8.73 -32.99
N PRO A 536 2.88 -8.97 -32.85
CA PRO A 536 3.91 -8.30 -33.65
C PRO A 536 3.73 -8.61 -35.14
N GLU A 537 3.90 -7.59 -35.98
CA GLU A 537 3.96 -7.69 -37.44
C GLU A 537 5.36 -7.40 -37.97
N ALA A 538 5.77 -8.05 -39.07
CA ALA A 538 7.06 -7.77 -39.71
C ALA A 538 7.20 -6.30 -40.17
N ALA A 539 6.07 -5.67 -40.53
CA ALA A 539 5.98 -4.26 -40.91
C ALA A 539 6.35 -3.27 -39.78
N GLU A 540 6.47 -3.73 -38.53
CA GLU A 540 6.96 -2.91 -37.40
C GLU A 540 8.49 -2.78 -37.37
N GLY A 541 9.22 -3.60 -38.16
CA GLY A 541 10.68 -3.64 -38.15
C GLY A 541 11.28 -4.72 -37.25
N PHE A 542 10.64 -5.89 -37.17
CA PHE A 542 11.22 -7.12 -36.62
C PHE A 542 11.90 -7.93 -37.73
N ASP A 543 13.11 -8.44 -37.47
CA ASP A 543 13.84 -9.32 -38.39
C ASP A 543 13.37 -10.77 -38.30
N ASP A 544 13.06 -11.27 -37.09
CA ASP A 544 12.42 -12.57 -36.86
C ASP A 544 11.15 -12.41 -36.00
N ILE A 545 10.11 -13.22 -36.29
CA ILE A 545 8.96 -13.41 -35.40
C ILE A 545 8.84 -14.91 -35.10
N VAL A 546 9.12 -15.29 -33.86
CA VAL A 546 9.16 -16.67 -33.38
C VAL A 546 7.89 -16.95 -32.57
N TYR A 547 7.20 -18.05 -32.88
CA TYR A 547 6.03 -18.52 -32.13
C TYR A 547 6.41 -19.74 -31.30
N GLU A 548 6.60 -19.55 -29.99
CA GLU A 548 7.07 -20.58 -29.06
C GLU A 548 5.97 -21.59 -28.68
N TRP A 549 4.73 -21.11 -28.56
CA TRP A 549 3.58 -21.89 -28.08
C TRP A 549 2.63 -22.24 -29.23
N THR A 550 1.70 -21.35 -29.58
CA THR A 550 0.80 -21.53 -30.72
C THR A 550 1.28 -20.73 -31.93
N LYS A 551 1.26 -21.33 -33.12
CA LYS A 551 1.81 -20.72 -34.35
C LYS A 551 0.84 -19.77 -35.04
N GLY A 552 1.34 -18.60 -35.46
CA GLY A 552 0.73 -17.72 -36.46
C GLY A 552 -0.73 -17.37 -36.19
N GLU A 553 -1.59 -17.57 -37.19
CA GLU A 553 -3.03 -17.28 -37.16
C GLU A 553 -3.74 -17.87 -35.93
N LYS A 554 -3.34 -19.04 -35.44
CA LYS A 554 -3.96 -19.66 -34.25
C LYS A 554 -3.67 -18.89 -32.96
N ALA A 555 -2.51 -18.25 -32.85
CA ALA A 555 -2.23 -17.33 -31.74
C ALA A 555 -2.99 -16.01 -31.92
N GLY A 556 -3.19 -15.56 -33.17
CA GLY A 556 -4.04 -14.41 -33.49
C GLY A 556 -5.50 -14.64 -33.08
N ALA A 557 -6.07 -15.79 -33.46
CA ALA A 557 -7.41 -16.21 -33.07
C ALA A 557 -7.55 -16.39 -31.55
N PHE A 558 -6.53 -16.93 -30.87
CA PHE A 558 -6.51 -17.01 -29.40
C PHE A 558 -6.52 -15.62 -28.75
N LEU A 559 -5.69 -14.69 -29.23
CA LEU A 559 -5.66 -13.31 -28.75
C LEU A 559 -7.00 -12.60 -28.98
N GLN A 560 -7.58 -12.71 -30.17
CA GLN A 560 -8.87 -12.11 -30.48
C GLN A 560 -9.99 -12.69 -29.62
N LYS A 561 -10.04 -14.01 -29.44
CA LYS A 561 -11.01 -14.62 -28.52
C LYS A 561 -10.81 -14.11 -27.09
N TRP A 562 -9.58 -14.08 -26.60
CA TRP A 562 -9.27 -13.57 -25.26
C TRP A 562 -9.68 -12.09 -25.10
N VAL A 563 -9.51 -11.25 -26.13
CA VAL A 563 -10.00 -9.86 -26.13
C VAL A 563 -11.53 -9.83 -26.07
N MET A 564 -12.26 -10.65 -26.83
CA MET A 564 -13.72 -10.68 -26.77
C MET A 564 -14.25 -11.22 -25.42
N ASP A 565 -13.69 -12.32 -24.92
CA ASP A 565 -13.99 -12.87 -23.58
C ASP A 565 -13.73 -11.81 -22.48
N ARG A 566 -12.74 -10.92 -22.67
CA ARG A 566 -12.48 -9.76 -21.80
C ARG A 566 -13.40 -8.55 -22.07
N LYS A 567 -13.87 -8.29 -23.29
CA LYS A 567 -14.87 -7.24 -23.57
C LYS A 567 -16.19 -7.52 -22.84
N LEU A 568 -16.61 -8.79 -22.78
CA LEU A 568 -17.83 -9.21 -22.08
C LEU A 568 -17.73 -9.07 -20.56
N THR A 569 -16.53 -9.19 -19.98
CA THR A 569 -16.31 -9.26 -18.52
C THR A 569 -15.65 -8.04 -17.88
N SER A 570 -15.20 -7.05 -18.66
CA SER A 570 -14.48 -5.86 -18.14
C SER A 570 -15.32 -4.58 -18.13
N ARG A 571 -15.01 -3.72 -17.15
CA ARG A 571 -15.53 -2.34 -17.07
C ARG A 571 -14.89 -1.45 -18.14
N VAL A 572 -15.67 -0.50 -18.65
CA VAL A 572 -15.18 0.61 -19.46
C VAL A 572 -14.84 1.77 -18.52
N GLU A 573 -13.62 1.79 -18.00
CA GLU A 573 -13.18 2.78 -16.99
C GLU A 573 -13.27 4.23 -17.51
N ASP A 574 -12.90 4.44 -18.78
CA ASP A 574 -12.82 5.75 -19.42
C ASP A 574 -14.17 6.26 -19.98
N LEU A 575 -15.27 5.51 -19.79
CA LEU A 575 -16.62 5.90 -20.27
C LEU A 575 -17.00 7.29 -19.71
N THR A 576 -17.57 8.18 -20.51
CA THR A 576 -18.04 9.49 -20.03
C THR A 576 -19.44 9.81 -20.58
N PRO A 577 -20.39 10.28 -19.74
CA PRO A 577 -21.75 10.56 -20.20
C PRO A 577 -21.79 11.63 -21.29
N SER A 578 -22.38 11.29 -22.43
CA SER A 578 -22.46 12.14 -23.62
C SER A 578 -23.39 13.35 -23.47
N ALA A 579 -23.35 14.23 -24.47
CA ALA A 579 -24.31 15.32 -24.58
C ALA A 579 -25.76 14.81 -24.71
N TRP A 580 -25.99 13.70 -25.41
CA TRP A 580 -27.31 13.07 -25.57
C TRP A 580 -27.88 12.61 -24.23
N PHE A 581 -27.09 11.90 -23.41
CA PHE A 581 -27.50 11.50 -22.06
C PHE A 581 -27.86 12.72 -21.21
N LYS A 582 -26.99 13.74 -21.19
CA LYS A 582 -27.18 14.97 -20.40
C LYS A 582 -28.45 15.72 -20.83
N GLN A 583 -28.74 15.76 -22.13
CA GLN A 583 -29.95 16.37 -22.68
C GLN A 583 -31.21 15.59 -22.28
N LYS A 584 -31.25 14.27 -22.49
CA LYS A 584 -32.42 13.43 -22.17
C LYS A 584 -32.70 13.40 -20.65
N ASN A 585 -31.67 13.27 -19.81
CA ASN A 585 -31.82 13.38 -18.35
C ASN A 585 -32.29 14.79 -17.94
N GLY A 586 -31.69 15.85 -18.49
CA GLY A 586 -32.08 17.23 -18.21
C GLY A 586 -33.51 17.60 -18.67
N ALA A 587 -34.03 16.92 -19.69
CA ALA A 587 -35.44 17.01 -20.09
C ALA A 587 -36.35 16.29 -19.08
N TRP A 588 -36.02 15.04 -18.71
CA TRP A 588 -36.77 14.27 -17.71
C TRP A 588 -36.90 15.00 -16.37
N GLN A 589 -35.82 15.55 -15.83
CA GLN A 589 -35.86 16.26 -14.54
C GLN A 589 -36.87 17.41 -14.53
N LYS A 590 -37.11 18.08 -15.67
CA LYS A 590 -38.12 19.15 -15.78
C LYS A 590 -39.54 18.58 -15.79
N VAL A 591 -39.78 17.49 -16.54
CA VAL A 591 -41.09 16.84 -16.62
C VAL A 591 -41.46 16.20 -15.28
N PHE A 592 -40.52 15.52 -14.64
CA PHE A 592 -40.67 14.96 -13.30
C PHE A 592 -41.03 16.03 -12.25
N GLN A 593 -40.37 17.20 -12.29
CA GLN A 593 -40.70 18.32 -11.41
C GLN A 593 -42.09 18.92 -11.72
N LYS A 594 -42.48 19.05 -12.99
CA LYS A 594 -43.83 19.49 -13.42
C LYS A 594 -44.91 18.58 -12.83
N TRP A 595 -44.75 17.26 -12.93
CA TRP A 595 -45.72 16.31 -12.37
C TRP A 595 -45.78 16.37 -10.84
N GLN A 596 -44.64 16.44 -10.15
CA GLN A 596 -44.62 16.59 -8.69
C GLN A 596 -45.26 17.91 -8.23
N GLN A 597 -45.13 18.99 -8.99
CA GLN A 597 -45.81 20.27 -8.73
C GLN A 597 -47.32 20.12 -8.90
N LYS A 598 -47.79 19.61 -10.05
CA LYS A 598 -49.23 19.35 -10.27
C LYS A 598 -49.86 18.40 -9.26
N GLN A 599 -49.15 17.38 -8.78
CA GLN A 599 -49.64 16.51 -7.71
C GLN A 599 -49.84 17.29 -6.40
N GLN A 600 -48.92 18.20 -6.07
CA GLN A 600 -49.02 19.06 -4.88
C GLN A 600 -50.12 20.11 -5.03
N GLU A 601 -50.28 20.70 -6.21
CA GLU A 601 -51.37 21.64 -6.55
C GLU A 601 -52.74 20.97 -6.43
N PHE A 602 -52.91 19.78 -7.01
CA PHE A 602 -54.16 18.99 -6.86
C PHE A 602 -54.44 18.62 -5.40
N ARG A 603 -53.42 18.14 -4.66
CA ARG A 603 -53.57 17.83 -3.22
C ARG A 603 -53.90 19.07 -2.39
N GLN A 604 -53.40 20.26 -2.76
CA GLN A 604 -53.78 21.53 -2.13
C GLN A 604 -55.21 21.97 -2.49
N LYS A 605 -55.64 21.84 -3.77
CA LYS A 605 -57.03 22.07 -4.21
C LYS A 605 -58.00 21.19 -3.41
N GLN A 606 -57.70 19.91 -3.28
CA GLN A 606 -58.50 18.95 -2.52
C GLN A 606 -58.52 19.23 -1.02
N GLN A 607 -57.36 19.54 -0.40
CA GLN A 607 -57.32 19.94 1.01
C GLN A 607 -58.11 21.24 1.27
N LYS A 608 -58.09 22.20 0.33
CA LYS A 608 -58.88 23.43 0.42
C LYS A 608 -60.38 23.14 0.32
N LYS A 609 -60.83 22.38 -0.70
CA LYS A 609 -62.23 21.93 -0.82
C LYS A 609 -62.72 21.22 0.45
N ALA A 610 -61.93 20.27 0.98
CA ALA A 610 -62.26 19.55 2.19
C ALA A 610 -62.33 20.47 3.44
N GLN A 611 -61.42 21.45 3.57
CA GLN A 611 -61.48 22.45 4.65
C GLN A 611 -62.67 23.39 4.51
N GLU A 612 -63.04 23.78 3.28
CA GLU A 612 -64.20 24.64 3.01
C GLU A 612 -65.51 23.90 3.31
N LYS A 613 -65.63 22.62 2.89
CA LYS A 613 -66.76 21.74 3.25
C LYS A 613 -66.86 21.52 4.77
N ALA A 614 -65.76 21.17 5.43
CA ALA A 614 -65.73 21.02 6.89
C ALA A 614 -66.05 22.33 7.63
N GLN A 615 -65.70 23.50 7.08
CA GLN A 615 -66.11 24.80 7.62
C GLN A 615 -67.60 25.09 7.39
N LYS A 616 -68.19 24.74 6.24
CA LYS A 616 -69.64 24.83 6.02
C LYS A 616 -70.39 23.93 7.02
N GLU A 617 -69.96 22.68 7.16
CA GLU A 617 -70.53 21.71 8.11
C GLU A 617 -70.38 22.17 9.57
N ALA A 618 -69.20 22.66 9.98
CA ALA A 618 -68.99 23.21 11.32
C ALA A 618 -69.85 24.46 11.60
N LYS A 619 -70.01 25.36 10.62
CA LYS A 619 -70.94 26.50 10.72
C LYS A 619 -72.39 26.04 10.87
N LYS A 620 -72.82 25.05 10.07
CA LYS A 620 -74.16 24.44 10.14
C LYS A 620 -74.42 23.78 11.51
N ALA A 621 -73.43 23.08 12.07
CA ALA A 621 -73.49 22.50 13.40
C ALA A 621 -73.48 23.55 14.54
N GLN A 622 -72.74 24.65 14.39
CA GLN A 622 -72.78 25.77 15.34
C GLN A 622 -74.12 26.50 15.29
N ALA A 623 -74.68 26.74 14.11
CA ALA A 623 -76.00 27.33 13.94
C ALA A 623 -77.10 26.46 14.56
N ALA A 624 -77.05 25.14 14.36
CA ALA A 624 -77.96 24.20 15.01
C ALA A 624 -77.88 24.26 16.55
N LYS A 625 -76.67 24.24 17.12
CA LYS A 625 -76.48 24.38 18.58
C LYS A 625 -76.91 25.73 19.13
N LEU A 626 -76.74 26.81 18.36
CA LEU A 626 -77.21 28.14 18.77
C LEU A 626 -78.75 28.23 18.73
N ALA A 627 -79.40 27.59 17.76
CA ALA A 627 -80.86 27.46 17.72
C ALA A 627 -81.38 26.60 18.89
N GLU A 628 -80.72 25.48 19.19
CA GLU A 628 -81.02 24.60 20.32
C GLU A 628 -80.88 25.33 21.67
N MET A 629 -79.79 26.08 21.88
CA MET A 629 -79.64 26.93 23.07
C MET A 629 -80.70 28.03 23.17
N LYS A 630 -81.10 28.65 22.04
CA LYS A 630 -82.19 29.63 22.03
C LYS A 630 -83.54 28.99 22.39
N ALA A 631 -83.86 27.83 21.83
CA ALA A 631 -85.08 27.08 22.16
C ALA A 631 -85.10 26.63 23.63
N ALA A 632 -83.95 26.19 24.18
CA ALA A 632 -83.82 25.86 25.60
C ALA A 632 -84.00 27.10 26.50
N ALA A 633 -83.43 28.25 26.13
CA ALA A 633 -83.60 29.50 26.86
C ALA A 633 -85.04 30.05 26.79
N GLU A 634 -85.70 29.93 25.63
CA GLU A 634 -87.11 30.30 25.47
C GLU A 634 -88.02 29.38 26.28
N LYS A 635 -87.73 28.07 26.31
CA LYS A 635 -88.46 27.12 27.17
C LYS A 635 -88.28 27.44 28.65
N ALA A 636 -87.05 27.72 29.10
CA ALA A 636 -86.79 28.15 30.47
C ALA A 636 -87.48 29.47 30.83
N LYS A 637 -87.58 30.42 29.88
CA LYS A 637 -88.34 31.66 30.06
C LYS A 637 -89.85 31.41 30.16
N LYS A 638 -90.40 30.49 29.35
CA LYS A 638 -91.80 30.04 29.42
C LYS A 638 -92.12 29.21 30.67
N GLU A 639 -91.14 28.55 31.28
CA GLU A 639 -91.29 27.90 32.58
C GLU A 639 -91.20 28.92 33.74
N ALA A 640 -90.43 30.01 33.59
CA ALA A 640 -90.42 31.13 34.54
C ALA A 640 -91.69 32.01 34.48
N GLU A 641 -92.16 32.37 33.27
CA GLU A 641 -93.41 33.11 33.05
C GLU A 641 -94.66 32.31 33.46
N LYS A 642 -94.52 31.02 33.78
CA LYS A 642 -95.58 30.18 34.35
C LYS A 642 -95.47 29.97 35.87
N ALA A 643 -94.54 30.65 36.52
CA ALA A 643 -94.34 30.63 37.98
C ALA A 643 -94.69 31.98 38.65
N GLU A 644 -95.03 33.01 37.87
CA GLU A 644 -95.38 34.34 38.38
C GLU A 644 -96.70 34.81 37.73
N LYS A 645 -97.73 35.03 38.56
CA LYS A 645 -99.13 35.39 38.23
C LYS A 645 -100.07 34.28 37.72
N ASP A 646 -100.55 33.47 38.65
CA ASP A 646 -102.00 33.37 38.83
C ASP A 646 -102.48 34.71 39.45
N GLU A 647 -103.05 35.62 38.65
CA GLU A 647 -103.98 36.64 39.16
C GLU A 647 -104.86 37.21 38.04
N GLU A 648 -106.15 37.33 38.37
CA GLU A 648 -107.35 37.64 37.59
C GLU A 648 -107.31 38.93 36.72
N MET A 649 -107.81 38.88 35.46
CA MET A 649 -109.04 39.57 34.97
C MET A 649 -109.12 39.63 33.41
N GLU A 650 -110.26 40.10 32.85
CA GLU A 650 -110.71 39.90 31.46
C GLU A 650 -110.31 40.97 30.41
N ALA A 651 -110.42 40.55 29.13
CA ALA A 651 -110.99 41.26 27.96
C ALA A 651 -110.26 42.40 27.21
N LYS A 652 -110.14 42.18 25.87
CA LYS A 652 -110.29 43.14 24.74
C LYS A 652 -109.26 44.29 24.62
N GLU A 653 -109.04 44.94 23.46
CA GLU A 653 -109.71 44.88 22.14
C GLU A 653 -108.70 45.02 20.96
N GLU A 654 -109.18 45.29 19.74
CA GLU A 654 -108.51 45.16 18.44
C GLU A 654 -107.58 46.33 18.00
N GLU A 655 -106.73 46.08 16.98
CA GLU A 655 -106.36 46.86 15.75
C GLU A 655 -106.22 48.42 15.79
N GLU A 656 -105.50 49.12 14.89
CA GLU A 656 -104.92 48.83 13.56
C GLU A 656 -103.42 48.36 13.63
N ASP A 657 -102.39 48.69 12.83
CA ASP A 657 -102.11 49.69 11.76
C ASP A 657 -101.03 49.14 10.77
N VAL A 658 -100.66 49.93 9.75
CA VAL A 658 -99.88 49.62 8.52
C VAL A 658 -98.56 50.45 8.51
N LYS A 659 -97.42 50.19 7.82
CA LYS A 659 -97.02 49.42 6.60
C LYS A 659 -95.79 48.52 6.95
N GLU A 660 -94.79 48.13 6.14
CA GLU A 660 -94.33 48.52 4.80
C GLU A 660 -93.81 47.35 3.91
N GLU A 661 -93.32 47.69 2.72
CA GLU A 661 -93.15 46.88 1.50
C GLU A 661 -91.98 45.86 1.44
N GLU A 662 -92.28 44.76 0.74
CA GLU A 662 -91.48 44.01 -0.24
C GLU A 662 -89.94 43.88 -0.08
N LYS A 663 -89.49 42.61 -0.07
CA LYS A 663 -88.84 42.07 -1.28
C LYS A 663 -88.88 40.55 -1.43
N GLU A 664 -88.97 40.12 -2.69
CA GLU A 664 -88.79 38.73 -3.13
C GLU A 664 -87.32 38.31 -3.12
N ASP A 665 -87.11 37.00 -3.31
CA ASP A 665 -85.90 36.35 -3.81
C ASP A 665 -84.54 36.73 -3.21
N LYS A 666 -84.02 35.80 -2.40
CA LYS A 666 -83.12 34.80 -3.00
C LYS A 666 -83.14 33.47 -2.25
N ALA A 667 -83.34 32.38 -2.99
CA ALA A 667 -82.66 31.14 -2.66
C ALA A 667 -81.19 31.33 -3.02
N ASP A 668 -80.27 31.05 -2.09
CA ASP A 668 -78.91 30.72 -2.48
C ASP A 668 -78.94 29.30 -3.03
N GLU A 669 -79.06 29.21 -4.35
CA GLU A 669 -78.40 28.15 -5.10
C GLU A 669 -76.89 28.29 -4.80
N GLU A 670 -76.40 27.58 -3.78
CA GLU A 670 -74.98 27.25 -3.76
C GLU A 670 -74.74 26.41 -5.02
N GLU A 671 -73.93 26.91 -5.95
CA GLU A 671 -73.33 26.07 -6.98
C GLU A 671 -72.58 24.94 -6.26
N GLU A 672 -73.18 23.76 -6.22
CA GLU A 672 -72.40 22.54 -6.36
C GLU A 672 -71.70 22.70 -7.72
N GLU A 673 -70.41 23.04 -7.71
CA GLU A 673 -69.54 22.73 -8.85
C GLU A 673 -69.84 21.27 -9.19
N GLU A 674 -70.43 20.98 -10.35
CA GLU A 674 -70.61 19.62 -10.83
C GLU A 674 -69.20 18.99 -10.85
N GLU A 675 -68.89 18.18 -9.84
CA GLU A 675 -67.62 17.46 -9.81
C GLU A 675 -67.74 16.44 -10.93
N GLU A 676 -67.01 16.65 -12.04
CA GLU A 676 -66.88 15.67 -13.10
C GLU A 676 -66.49 14.34 -12.45
N ASP A 677 -67.45 13.40 -12.41
CA ASP A 677 -67.37 12.19 -11.60
C ASP A 677 -66.51 11.16 -12.34
N VAL A 678 -65.21 11.48 -12.42
CA VAL A 678 -64.20 10.72 -13.15
C VAL A 678 -64.00 9.38 -12.46
N ASP A 679 -64.49 8.32 -13.10
CA ASP A 679 -64.18 6.93 -12.72
C ASP A 679 -62.68 6.66 -12.90
N PHE A 680 -61.93 6.98 -11.85
CA PHE A 680 -60.49 6.78 -11.78
C PHE A 680 -60.13 5.29 -11.80
N GLU A 681 -61.02 4.39 -11.36
CA GLU A 681 -60.72 2.97 -11.20
C GLU A 681 -60.94 2.20 -12.50
N GLY A 682 -62.00 2.51 -13.25
CA GLY A 682 -62.33 1.92 -14.55
C GLY A 682 -61.56 2.47 -15.75
N ILE A 683 -60.80 3.57 -15.61
CA ILE A 683 -60.11 4.21 -16.74
C ILE A 683 -58.96 3.36 -17.33
N ASP A 684 -58.90 3.25 -18.66
CA ASP A 684 -57.76 2.67 -19.38
C ASP A 684 -56.55 3.61 -19.32
N ILE A 685 -55.61 3.29 -18.43
CA ILE A 685 -54.34 4.00 -18.22
C ILE A 685 -53.58 4.23 -19.53
N PHE A 686 -53.61 3.28 -20.46
CA PHE A 686 -52.83 3.36 -21.70
C PHE A 686 -53.55 4.14 -22.80
N GLY A 687 -54.88 4.17 -22.80
CA GLY A 687 -55.71 4.96 -23.73
C GLY A 687 -55.75 6.48 -23.48
N ILE A 688 -55.26 6.97 -22.33
CA ILE A 688 -55.27 8.40 -21.96
C ILE A 688 -54.21 9.21 -22.74
N ASP A 689 -54.57 10.32 -23.39
CA ASP A 689 -53.61 11.19 -24.08
C ASP A 689 -52.80 12.11 -23.13
N GLU A 690 -53.46 12.77 -22.18
CA GLU A 690 -52.82 13.68 -21.21
C GLU A 690 -52.88 13.09 -19.79
N VAL A 691 -51.72 12.92 -19.15
CA VAL A 691 -51.60 12.31 -17.82
C VAL A 691 -51.66 13.34 -16.69
N ASP A 692 -51.48 14.61 -17.04
CA ASP A 692 -51.56 15.75 -16.13
C ASP A 692 -52.99 16.09 -15.69
N ASP A 693 -54.00 15.76 -16.50
CA ASP A 693 -55.42 16.06 -16.30
C ASP A 693 -56.27 15.05 -17.08
N ILE A 694 -57.00 14.20 -16.36
CA ILE A 694 -57.90 13.16 -16.91
C ILE A 694 -59.39 13.52 -16.76
N GLY A 695 -59.69 14.78 -16.43
CA GLY A 695 -61.01 15.29 -16.06
C GLY A 695 -60.98 15.97 -14.68
N GLY A 696 -61.77 17.03 -14.48
CA GLY A 696 -61.87 17.79 -13.23
C GLY A 696 -60.61 18.53 -12.76
N GLY A 697 -59.53 18.51 -13.54
CA GLY A 697 -58.18 18.90 -13.09
C GLY A 697 -57.46 17.79 -12.31
N MET A 698 -57.84 16.53 -12.48
CA MET A 698 -57.30 15.37 -11.77
C MET A 698 -56.09 14.78 -12.52
N PRO A 699 -54.88 14.72 -11.93
CA PRO A 699 -53.76 14.05 -12.56
C PRO A 699 -53.84 12.52 -12.37
N LEU A 700 -53.43 11.76 -13.38
CA LEU A 700 -53.37 10.29 -13.34
C LEU A 700 -52.54 9.76 -12.14
N TYR A 701 -51.48 10.49 -11.78
CA TYR A 701 -50.59 10.20 -10.65
C TYR A 701 -51.08 10.77 -9.30
N LYS A 702 -52.37 11.11 -9.12
CA LYS A 702 -52.90 11.73 -7.87
C LYS A 702 -52.52 10.95 -6.60
N ASP A 703 -52.50 9.63 -6.67
CA ASP A 703 -52.31 8.74 -5.52
C ASP A 703 -50.85 8.33 -5.29
N PHE A 704 -49.90 8.69 -6.17
CA PHE A 704 -48.50 8.26 -6.04
C PHE A 704 -47.91 8.62 -4.67
N GLY A 705 -47.37 7.61 -4.00
CA GLY A 705 -46.55 7.73 -2.80
C GLY A 705 -45.11 8.17 -3.11
N MET A 706 -44.27 8.29 -2.08
CA MET A 706 -42.83 8.51 -2.29
C MET A 706 -42.17 7.31 -2.97
N GLU A 707 -42.71 6.12 -2.69
CA GLU A 707 -42.34 4.83 -3.26
C GLU A 707 -42.61 4.74 -4.76
N ASP A 708 -43.75 5.25 -5.25
CA ASP A 708 -44.09 5.23 -6.68
C ASP A 708 -43.26 6.25 -7.46
N TRP A 709 -43.07 7.47 -6.91
CA TRP A 709 -42.14 8.47 -7.48
C TRP A 709 -40.70 7.93 -7.55
N ALA A 710 -40.25 7.22 -6.51
CA ALA A 710 -38.93 6.59 -6.47
C ALA A 710 -38.79 5.48 -7.51
N LEU A 711 -39.79 4.60 -7.63
CA LEU A 711 -39.77 3.49 -8.58
C LEU A 711 -39.83 3.98 -10.03
N MET A 712 -40.73 4.93 -10.34
CA MET A 712 -40.79 5.55 -11.67
C MET A 712 -39.46 6.22 -12.06
N SER A 713 -38.81 6.91 -11.11
CA SER A 713 -37.48 7.50 -11.34
C SER A 713 -36.41 6.42 -11.57
N LEU A 714 -36.45 5.29 -10.86
CA LEU A 714 -35.54 4.17 -11.08
C LEU A 714 -35.73 3.56 -12.48
N CYS A 715 -36.98 3.32 -12.89
CA CYS A 715 -37.31 2.81 -14.21
C CYS A 715 -36.74 3.70 -15.33
N PHE A 716 -36.97 5.02 -15.26
CA PHE A 716 -36.39 5.97 -16.21
C PHE A 716 -34.86 5.97 -16.18
N GLU A 717 -34.25 5.97 -14.98
CA GLU A 717 -32.80 6.09 -14.86
C GLU A 717 -32.05 4.85 -15.36
N LEU A 718 -32.57 3.65 -15.12
CA LEU A 718 -32.01 2.42 -15.68
C LEU A 718 -32.23 2.35 -17.20
N GLN A 719 -33.42 2.74 -17.67
CA GLN A 719 -33.78 2.81 -19.10
C GLN A 719 -32.85 3.73 -19.89
N LEU A 720 -32.73 5.00 -19.48
CA LEU A 720 -31.87 5.97 -20.15
C LEU A 720 -30.39 5.53 -20.12
N MET A 721 -29.96 4.92 -19.02
CA MET A 721 -28.58 4.45 -18.87
C MET A 721 -28.25 3.26 -19.77
N ALA A 722 -29.19 2.33 -19.99
CA ALA A 722 -29.02 1.19 -20.89
C ALA A 722 -28.76 1.65 -22.34
N HIS A 723 -29.51 2.64 -22.82
CA HIS A 723 -29.31 3.23 -24.15
C HIS A 723 -28.10 4.15 -24.23
N ALA A 724 -27.88 5.00 -23.21
CA ALA A 724 -26.69 5.85 -23.14
C ALA A 724 -25.40 5.03 -23.17
N PHE A 725 -25.34 3.90 -22.45
CA PHE A 725 -24.17 3.01 -22.49
C PHE A 725 -23.84 2.53 -23.91
N LYS A 726 -24.83 2.13 -24.71
CA LYS A 726 -24.61 1.68 -26.09
C LYS A 726 -24.00 2.81 -26.94
N LYS A 727 -24.53 4.03 -26.83
CA LYS A 727 -24.05 5.21 -27.57
C LYS A 727 -22.66 5.68 -27.11
N ASP A 728 -22.46 5.76 -25.80
CA ASP A 728 -21.27 6.37 -25.17
C ASP A 728 -20.07 5.40 -25.14
N CYS A 729 -20.32 4.08 -25.15
CA CYS A 729 -19.27 3.07 -25.22
C CYS A 729 -18.62 2.97 -26.61
N ASN A 730 -19.39 3.25 -27.67
CA ASN A 730 -18.92 3.29 -29.07
C ASN A 730 -18.07 2.07 -29.50
N ASP A 731 -18.44 0.88 -29.01
CA ASP A 731 -17.77 -0.40 -29.29
C ASP A 731 -18.85 -1.42 -29.70
N PRO A 732 -18.93 -1.85 -30.97
CA PRO A 732 -20.02 -2.69 -31.47
C PRO A 732 -20.06 -4.10 -30.85
N ASP A 733 -18.96 -4.55 -30.23
CA ASP A 733 -18.90 -5.82 -29.52
C ASP A 733 -19.47 -5.72 -28.08
N ARG A 734 -19.62 -4.50 -27.54
CA ARG A 734 -20.14 -4.24 -26.18
C ARG A 734 -21.62 -3.85 -26.22
N LYS A 735 -22.49 -4.84 -26.47
CA LYS A 735 -23.95 -4.65 -26.68
C LYS A 735 -24.73 -4.07 -25.49
N GLY A 736 -24.16 -4.09 -24.28
CA GLY A 736 -24.75 -3.52 -23.06
C GLY A 736 -23.86 -3.71 -21.84
N MET A 737 -24.37 -3.38 -20.65
CA MET A 737 -23.65 -3.57 -19.38
C MET A 737 -24.08 -4.86 -18.67
N ILE A 738 -23.14 -5.60 -18.10
CA ILE A 738 -23.46 -6.75 -17.25
C ILE A 738 -23.82 -6.33 -15.81
N LEU A 739 -24.66 -7.14 -15.15
CA LEU A 739 -25.10 -6.98 -13.75
C LEU A 739 -23.97 -6.54 -12.79
N GLU A 740 -22.80 -7.20 -12.81
CA GLU A 740 -21.68 -6.93 -11.89
C GLU A 740 -21.07 -5.51 -11.99
N HIS A 741 -21.51 -4.72 -12.96
CA HIS A 741 -21.03 -3.38 -13.24
C HIS A 741 -22.15 -2.33 -13.22
N LEU A 742 -23.40 -2.71 -12.88
CA LEU A 742 -24.56 -1.83 -12.88
C LEU A 742 -24.36 -0.62 -11.95
N GLY A 743 -24.06 -0.84 -10.67
CA GLY A 743 -23.81 0.25 -9.71
C GLY A 743 -22.61 1.15 -10.06
N PHE A 744 -21.61 0.61 -10.79
CA PHE A 744 -20.48 1.40 -11.29
C PHE A 744 -20.92 2.37 -12.40
N TYR A 745 -21.63 1.88 -13.42
CA TYR A 745 -22.13 2.75 -14.49
C TYR A 745 -23.19 3.72 -13.98
N PHE A 746 -24.08 3.30 -13.07
CA PHE A 746 -25.08 4.17 -12.46
C PHE A 746 -24.43 5.35 -11.71
N ASN A 747 -23.34 5.09 -10.96
CA ASN A 747 -22.56 6.15 -10.36
C ASN A 747 -21.89 7.05 -11.39
N ARG A 748 -21.36 6.48 -12.49
CA ARG A 748 -20.70 7.22 -13.56
C ARG A 748 -21.66 8.14 -14.35
N TYR A 749 -22.91 7.73 -14.52
CA TYR A 749 -23.95 8.50 -15.22
C TYR A 749 -24.64 9.54 -14.33
N TYR A 750 -25.07 9.15 -13.13
CA TYR A 750 -25.91 9.98 -12.25
C TYR A 750 -25.15 10.64 -11.10
N SER A 751 -23.84 10.40 -10.94
CA SER A 751 -23.00 10.90 -9.83
C SER A 751 -23.53 10.54 -8.43
N LYS A 752 -24.35 9.49 -8.33
CA LYS A 752 -24.98 9.00 -7.09
C LYS A 752 -24.84 7.46 -7.02
N PRO A 753 -24.69 6.84 -5.84
CA PRO A 753 -24.61 5.39 -5.74
C PRO A 753 -25.96 4.73 -6.06
N LEU A 754 -25.92 3.54 -6.68
CA LEU A 754 -27.07 2.63 -6.69
C LEU A 754 -27.14 1.92 -5.35
N SER A 755 -28.34 1.73 -4.79
CA SER A 755 -28.54 1.12 -3.47
C SER A 755 -29.80 0.26 -3.48
N PRO A 756 -29.69 -1.07 -3.58
CA PRO A 756 -30.84 -1.98 -3.46
C PRO A 756 -31.65 -1.75 -2.19
N LYS A 757 -30.96 -1.56 -1.05
CA LYS A 757 -31.56 -1.34 0.28
C LYS A 757 -32.44 -0.09 0.35
N ASN A 758 -32.27 0.87 -0.57
CA ASN A 758 -33.13 2.04 -0.65
C ASN A 758 -34.54 1.71 -1.17
N PHE A 759 -34.73 0.56 -1.82
CA PHE A 759 -36.00 0.08 -2.37
C PHE A 759 -36.54 -1.15 -1.61
N GLY A 760 -35.87 -1.57 -0.53
CA GLY A 760 -36.26 -2.70 0.31
C GLY A 760 -35.77 -4.07 -0.17
N VAL A 761 -34.82 -4.10 -1.11
CA VAL A 761 -34.21 -5.30 -1.70
C VAL A 761 -32.72 -5.37 -1.38
N GLU A 762 -32.11 -6.55 -1.47
CA GLU A 762 -30.70 -6.77 -1.07
C GLU A 762 -29.72 -6.78 -2.27
N SER A 763 -30.16 -7.16 -3.47
CA SER A 763 -29.29 -7.22 -4.66
C SER A 763 -29.68 -6.28 -5.81
N GLU A 764 -28.70 -5.96 -6.66
CA GLU A 764 -28.91 -5.22 -7.90
C GLU A 764 -29.79 -5.98 -8.93
N ALA A 765 -29.94 -7.30 -8.78
CA ALA A 765 -30.82 -8.12 -9.61
C ALA A 765 -32.29 -7.97 -9.19
N GLU A 766 -32.58 -8.07 -7.88
CA GLU A 766 -33.91 -7.78 -7.32
C GLU A 766 -34.35 -6.34 -7.64
N LEU A 767 -33.41 -5.40 -7.62
CA LEU A 767 -33.66 -3.99 -7.94
C LEU A 767 -34.09 -3.76 -9.40
N VAL A 768 -33.61 -4.59 -10.34
CA VAL A 768 -34.05 -4.56 -11.75
C VAL A 768 -35.37 -5.31 -11.93
N GLU A 769 -35.65 -6.38 -11.18
CA GLU A 769 -36.96 -7.07 -11.19
C GLU A 769 -38.11 -6.15 -10.74
N LEU A 770 -37.85 -5.19 -9.85
CA LEU A 770 -38.81 -4.13 -9.52
C LEU A 770 -39.12 -3.18 -10.69
N ALA A 771 -38.21 -3.07 -11.67
CA ALA A 771 -38.27 -2.18 -12.83
C ALA A 771 -38.47 -2.95 -14.16
N LYS A 772 -38.90 -4.21 -14.09
CA LYS A 772 -38.93 -5.17 -15.22
C LYS A 772 -39.74 -4.73 -16.43
N ASP A 773 -40.76 -3.92 -16.21
CA ASP A 773 -41.66 -3.40 -17.25
C ASP A 773 -40.99 -2.30 -18.09
N CYS A 774 -39.76 -1.90 -17.75
CA CYS A 774 -38.91 -0.99 -18.51
C CYS A 774 -37.56 -1.63 -18.91
N VAL A 775 -36.92 -2.37 -18.00
CA VAL A 775 -35.57 -2.94 -18.19
C VAL A 775 -35.45 -4.34 -17.59
N PHE A 776 -34.68 -5.22 -18.22
CA PHE A 776 -34.50 -6.60 -17.76
C PHE A 776 -33.06 -7.08 -17.98
N PHE A 777 -32.69 -8.18 -17.34
CA PHE A 777 -31.43 -8.88 -17.66
C PHE A 777 -31.69 -10.00 -18.66
N ASN A 778 -30.97 -9.97 -19.78
CA ASN A 778 -31.00 -11.04 -20.77
C ASN A 778 -30.28 -12.31 -20.26
N LYS A 779 -30.25 -13.37 -21.07
CA LYS A 779 -29.62 -14.67 -20.70
C LYS A 779 -28.12 -14.56 -20.36
N ASP A 780 -27.43 -13.57 -20.91
CA ASP A 780 -26.01 -13.28 -20.68
C ASP A 780 -25.79 -12.29 -19.51
N LYS A 781 -26.85 -12.00 -18.74
CA LYS A 781 -26.89 -10.99 -17.65
C LYS A 781 -26.56 -9.57 -18.10
N VAL A 782 -26.78 -9.25 -19.37
CA VAL A 782 -26.68 -7.88 -19.91
C VAL A 782 -28.01 -7.16 -19.65
N LEU A 783 -27.94 -5.93 -19.15
CA LEU A 783 -29.09 -5.06 -18.99
C LEU A 783 -29.61 -4.64 -20.37
N GLU A 784 -30.81 -5.09 -20.69
CA GLU A 784 -31.57 -4.72 -21.88
C GLU A 784 -32.83 -3.93 -21.48
N SER A 785 -33.48 -3.38 -22.49
CA SER A 785 -34.50 -2.36 -22.39
C SER A 785 -35.70 -2.77 -23.23
N LEU A 786 -36.91 -2.59 -22.71
CA LEU A 786 -38.18 -2.90 -23.39
C LEU A 786 -38.76 -1.68 -24.12
N LEU A 787 -38.29 -0.47 -23.80
CA LEU A 787 -38.76 0.78 -24.38
C LEU A 787 -37.71 1.35 -25.34
N ASP A 788 -38.12 2.10 -26.37
CA ASP A 788 -37.21 2.63 -27.38
C ASP A 788 -36.14 3.61 -26.81
N GLU A 789 -35.14 3.97 -27.60
CA GLU A 789 -34.25 5.10 -27.29
C GLU A 789 -34.86 6.46 -27.65
N GLU A 790 -35.78 6.47 -28.61
CA GLU A 790 -36.52 7.65 -29.06
C GLU A 790 -37.94 7.71 -28.45
N ILE A 791 -38.03 7.50 -27.12
CA ILE A 791 -39.26 7.80 -26.37
C ILE A 791 -39.57 9.31 -26.50
N GLU A 792 -40.53 9.64 -27.36
CA GLU A 792 -41.06 11.00 -27.54
C GLU A 792 -42.01 11.41 -26.40
N TYR A 793 -42.62 10.43 -25.73
CA TYR A 793 -43.69 10.61 -24.74
C TYR A 793 -43.26 10.12 -23.34
N PRO A 794 -42.66 10.96 -22.48
CA PRO A 794 -42.33 10.60 -21.10
C PRO A 794 -43.51 10.08 -20.27
N GLN A 795 -44.75 10.41 -20.66
CA GLN A 795 -46.00 9.93 -20.07
C GLN A 795 -46.05 8.40 -19.90
N VAL A 796 -45.33 7.64 -20.74
CA VAL A 796 -45.25 6.17 -20.64
C VAL A 796 -44.76 5.70 -19.25
N PHE A 797 -43.84 6.43 -18.62
CA PHE A 797 -43.34 6.07 -17.29
C PHE A 797 -44.39 6.27 -16.18
N VAL A 798 -45.24 7.30 -16.31
CA VAL A 798 -46.40 7.51 -15.41
C VAL A 798 -47.39 6.36 -15.58
N LYS A 799 -47.73 6.01 -16.83
CA LYS A 799 -48.67 4.92 -17.15
C LYS A 799 -48.20 3.57 -16.57
N ILE A 800 -46.94 3.21 -16.79
CA ILE A 800 -46.33 1.99 -16.23
C ILE A 800 -46.31 2.02 -14.69
N ALA A 801 -45.98 3.17 -14.08
CA ALA A 801 -45.93 3.29 -12.62
C ALA A 801 -47.33 3.21 -11.96
N GLU A 802 -48.37 3.77 -12.58
CA GLU A 802 -49.76 3.69 -12.12
C GLU A 802 -50.35 2.28 -12.28
N GLU A 803 -50.16 1.63 -13.42
CA GLU A 803 -50.58 0.23 -13.63
C GLU A 803 -49.89 -0.69 -12.61
N GLY A 804 -48.58 -0.53 -12.45
CA GLY A 804 -47.83 -1.22 -11.41
C GLY A 804 -48.34 -0.94 -9.99
N ARG A 805 -48.82 0.28 -9.71
CA ARG A 805 -49.42 0.65 -8.40
C ARG A 805 -50.75 -0.05 -8.19
N ARG A 806 -51.64 -0.07 -9.19
CA ARG A 806 -52.94 -0.77 -9.13
C ARG A 806 -52.73 -2.28 -8.95
N HIS A 807 -51.84 -2.89 -9.71
CA HIS A 807 -51.51 -4.31 -9.55
C HIS A 807 -50.89 -4.62 -8.17
N ARG A 808 -50.03 -3.76 -7.62
CA ARG A 808 -49.53 -3.89 -6.23
C ARG A 808 -50.65 -3.78 -5.18
N ALA A 809 -51.61 -2.87 -5.36
CA ALA A 809 -52.76 -2.71 -4.47
C ALA A 809 -53.65 -3.96 -4.50
N LEU A 810 -54.06 -4.43 -5.69
CA LEU A 810 -54.84 -5.65 -5.87
C LEU A 810 -54.18 -6.87 -5.22
N LEU A 811 -52.86 -7.05 -5.39
CA LEU A 811 -52.13 -8.13 -4.70
C LEU A 811 -52.13 -7.98 -3.18
N PHE A 812 -51.99 -6.76 -2.65
CA PHE A 812 -52.02 -6.48 -1.22
C PHE A 812 -53.41 -6.77 -0.63
N ASP A 813 -54.48 -6.36 -1.30
CA ASP A 813 -55.87 -6.57 -0.88
C ASP A 813 -56.29 -8.06 -0.99
N MET A 814 -55.67 -8.81 -1.90
CA MET A 814 -55.73 -10.29 -1.94
C MET A 814 -54.87 -10.97 -0.85
N GLY A 815 -54.30 -10.21 0.09
CA GLY A 815 -53.55 -10.71 1.24
C GLY A 815 -52.05 -10.96 1.01
N ASN A 816 -51.50 -10.58 -0.16
CA ASN A 816 -50.07 -10.69 -0.41
C ASN A 816 -49.30 -9.48 0.13
N GLU A 817 -49.01 -9.48 1.43
CA GLU A 817 -48.23 -8.42 2.11
C GLU A 817 -46.86 -8.14 1.47
N SER A 818 -46.29 -9.08 0.70
CA SER A 818 -45.00 -8.89 0.02
C SER A 818 -45.06 -7.92 -1.17
N ALA A 819 -46.27 -7.62 -1.70
CA ALA A 819 -46.46 -6.64 -2.77
C ALA A 819 -46.22 -5.19 -2.34
N LYS A 820 -46.15 -4.92 -1.02
CA LYS A 820 -45.96 -3.56 -0.47
C LYS A 820 -44.50 -3.12 -0.55
N LEU A 821 -44.24 -2.06 -1.31
CA LEU A 821 -42.91 -1.45 -1.47
C LEU A 821 -42.36 -0.96 -0.12
N LYS A 822 -41.04 -1.12 0.07
CA LYS A 822 -40.31 -0.78 1.31
C LYS A 822 -39.20 0.24 1.04
N VAL A 823 -39.57 1.33 0.38
CA VAL A 823 -38.64 2.41 -0.02
C VAL A 823 -38.20 3.23 1.19
N SER A 824 -36.90 3.56 1.26
CA SER A 824 -36.33 4.32 2.38
C SER A 824 -36.46 5.83 2.16
N GLY A 825 -36.75 6.58 3.23
CA GLY A 825 -36.95 8.04 3.18
C GLY A 825 -35.73 8.87 2.75
N HIS A 826 -34.58 8.24 2.47
CA HIS A 826 -33.40 8.89 1.88
C HIS A 826 -33.47 9.03 0.36
N VAL A 827 -34.36 8.32 -0.34
CA VAL A 827 -34.49 8.41 -1.82
C VAL A 827 -35.06 9.74 -2.28
N ALA A 828 -35.99 10.32 -1.52
CA ALA A 828 -36.80 11.48 -1.90
C ALA A 828 -36.06 12.84 -1.91
N LYS A 829 -34.73 12.86 -2.00
CA LYS A 829 -33.90 14.10 -2.11
C LYS A 829 -33.10 14.19 -3.41
N GLY A 830 -33.65 13.65 -4.51
CA GLY A 830 -33.24 14.09 -5.86
C GLY A 830 -33.64 15.55 -6.10
N GLY A 831 -32.87 16.29 -6.92
CA GLY A 831 -33.29 17.61 -7.40
C GLY A 831 -32.94 18.82 -6.53
N LYS A 832 -31.71 18.92 -6.02
CA LYS A 832 -31.11 20.24 -5.71
C LYS A 832 -29.77 20.40 -6.41
N GLU A 833 -29.75 21.23 -7.45
CA GLU A 833 -28.52 21.65 -8.11
C GLU A 833 -27.59 22.36 -7.12
N GLY A 834 -26.29 22.18 -7.31
CA GLY A 834 -25.27 22.84 -6.50
C GLY A 834 -25.24 24.34 -6.78
N LYS A 835 -25.82 25.16 -5.91
CA LYS A 835 -25.62 26.61 -5.94
C LYS A 835 -24.15 26.93 -5.69
N ASP A 836 -23.59 27.86 -6.45
CA ASP A 836 -22.15 28.00 -6.67
C ASP A 836 -21.30 27.99 -5.39
N GLY A 837 -20.35 27.06 -5.35
CA GLY A 837 -19.22 27.16 -4.45
C GLY A 837 -18.35 28.36 -4.85
N LYS A 838 -18.54 29.50 -4.19
CA LYS A 838 -17.62 30.65 -4.30
C LYS A 838 -16.20 30.20 -3.95
N GLY A 839 -15.40 29.93 -4.97
CA GLY A 839 -14.07 29.37 -4.83
C GLY A 839 -13.16 30.29 -4.01
N LYS A 840 -12.69 29.81 -2.86
CA LYS A 840 -11.53 30.42 -2.19
C LYS A 840 -10.27 29.99 -2.94
N SER A 841 -9.79 30.86 -3.82
CA SER A 841 -8.54 30.70 -4.55
C SER A 841 -7.35 30.62 -3.58
N GLN A 842 -6.76 29.44 -3.42
CA GLN A 842 -5.54 29.28 -2.63
C GLN A 842 -4.29 29.62 -3.48
N LYS A 843 -4.05 30.92 -3.68
CA LYS A 843 -2.69 31.43 -3.94
C LYS A 843 -2.07 31.85 -2.60
N GLY A 844 -0.79 31.50 -2.40
CA GLY A 844 -0.14 31.56 -1.09
C GLY A 844 0.66 32.83 -0.79
N PHE A 845 1.63 32.66 0.13
CA PHE A 845 2.50 33.67 0.77
C PHE A 845 1.83 34.55 1.86
N GLY A 846 2.52 34.71 3.00
CA GLY A 846 2.20 35.73 4.00
C GLY A 846 2.52 35.33 5.45
N LYS A 847 3.56 35.93 6.05
CA LYS A 847 3.74 35.97 7.52
C LYS A 847 2.70 36.92 8.14
N GLY A 848 2.23 36.66 9.37
CA GLY A 848 1.40 37.61 10.13
C GLY A 848 1.20 37.17 11.58
N ALA A 849 1.21 38.10 12.54
CA ALA A 849 1.30 37.80 13.98
C ALA A 849 0.12 38.33 14.82
N MET A 850 -0.12 37.65 15.96
CA MET A 850 -0.66 38.15 17.25
C MET A 850 -2.07 38.81 17.34
N GLY A 851 -2.73 38.63 18.50
CA GLY A 851 -4.01 39.25 18.91
C GLY A 851 -5.06 38.21 19.36
N MET A 852 -5.03 37.59 20.55
CA MET A 852 -5.21 38.15 21.92
C MET A 852 -6.70 38.46 22.25
N GLY A 853 -7.26 37.79 23.27
CA GLY A 853 -8.71 37.82 23.65
C GLY A 853 -9.09 38.95 24.63
N PRO A 854 -9.95 38.75 25.67
CA PRO A 854 -10.54 37.52 26.22
C PRO A 854 -12.04 37.65 26.68
N MET A 855 -12.49 36.78 27.62
CA MET A 855 -13.78 36.75 28.36
C MET A 855 -15.08 36.37 27.58
N GLY A 856 -16.09 35.76 28.22
CA GLY A 856 -16.12 35.17 29.57
C GLY A 856 -17.50 34.75 30.11
N GLY A 857 -17.58 33.58 30.76
CA GLY A 857 -18.71 33.07 31.57
C GLY A 857 -19.95 32.56 30.82
N MET A 858 -20.96 31.94 31.46
CA MET A 858 -21.02 31.15 32.73
C MET A 858 -22.46 30.62 32.90
N GLY A 859 -22.68 29.32 33.10
CA GLY A 859 -24.01 28.77 33.50
C GLY A 859 -24.35 27.37 32.94
N GLY A 860 -24.66 26.43 33.84
CA GLY A 860 -25.42 25.20 33.55
C GLY A 860 -26.90 25.36 33.97
N PRO A 861 -27.73 24.30 34.14
CA PRO A 861 -27.31 22.98 34.64
C PRO A 861 -27.97 21.72 33.98
N MET A 862 -27.49 20.55 34.42
CA MET A 862 -28.16 19.22 34.47
C MET A 862 -28.68 18.51 33.20
N GLY A 863 -28.48 17.18 33.18
CA GLY A 863 -28.98 16.24 32.18
C GLY A 863 -27.89 15.24 31.77
N GLY A 864 -27.82 14.07 32.43
CA GLY A 864 -26.71 13.13 32.23
C GLY A 864 -27.12 11.66 32.21
N MET A 865 -26.32 10.83 31.52
CA MET A 865 -26.41 9.36 31.53
C MET A 865 -25.12 8.74 30.98
N GLY A 866 -24.70 7.59 31.53
CA GLY A 866 -23.70 6.68 30.92
C GLY A 866 -22.21 7.01 31.14
N GLY A 867 -21.50 6.17 31.91
CA GLY A 867 -20.03 6.16 31.99
C GLY A 867 -19.37 5.32 30.89
N PRO A 868 -18.03 5.20 30.90
CA PRO A 868 -17.45 4.20 31.80
C PRO A 868 -16.22 4.65 32.62
N MET A 869 -16.02 4.02 33.78
CA MET A 869 -14.74 3.98 34.50
C MET A 869 -13.73 3.06 33.78
N GLY A 870 -12.41 3.19 33.98
CA GLY A 870 -11.72 4.14 34.85
C GLY A 870 -10.49 3.54 35.55
N GLY A 871 -9.54 2.96 34.79
CA GLY A 871 -8.29 2.41 35.34
C GLY A 871 -7.16 3.43 35.33
N MET A 872 -6.98 4.19 36.41
CA MET A 872 -5.95 5.24 36.52
C MET A 872 -4.76 4.79 37.37
N GLY A 873 -3.55 4.78 36.79
CA GLY A 873 -2.32 4.42 37.51
C GLY A 873 -1.62 5.61 38.16
N GLY A 874 -1.31 5.51 39.46
CA GLY A 874 -0.20 6.25 40.07
C GLY A 874 1.13 5.54 39.74
N MET A 875 2.21 6.20 39.30
CA MET A 875 2.93 7.35 39.86
C MET A 875 3.93 6.94 40.96
N GLY A 876 5.23 7.01 40.64
CA GLY A 876 6.34 6.79 41.59
C GLY A 876 7.66 6.50 40.88
N GLY A 877 8.75 7.18 41.27
CA GLY A 877 10.11 6.93 40.78
C GLY A 877 10.75 8.08 39.99
N MET A 878 11.26 9.11 40.67
CA MET A 878 12.04 10.18 40.05
C MET A 878 13.24 10.58 40.93
N GLY A 879 14.44 10.61 40.33
CA GLY A 879 15.68 11.07 40.94
C GLY A 879 16.89 10.56 40.13
N GLY A 880 17.94 11.34 39.90
CA GLY A 880 18.13 12.76 40.17
C GLY A 880 19.45 13.27 39.58
N MET A 881 19.55 14.58 39.29
CA MET A 881 20.80 15.24 38.85
C MET A 881 20.97 16.60 39.57
N PRO A 882 22.21 17.03 39.86
CA PRO A 882 22.44 18.11 40.83
C PRO A 882 22.41 19.55 40.27
N PHE A 883 22.21 20.45 41.23
CA PHE A 883 22.17 21.91 41.20
C PHE A 883 23.17 22.68 40.30
N GLY A 884 22.74 23.88 39.85
CA GLY A 884 23.55 24.82 39.04
C GLY A 884 23.10 26.31 39.07
N GLN A 885 22.65 26.81 40.23
CA GLN A 885 22.59 28.22 40.66
C GLN A 885 22.00 29.32 39.71
N LYS A 886 20.86 29.92 40.13
CA LYS A 886 20.42 31.28 39.72
C LYS A 886 21.28 32.35 40.43
N GLY A 887 21.43 33.60 39.96
CA GLY A 887 20.85 34.30 38.81
C GLY A 887 20.88 35.83 39.07
N GLY A 888 20.28 36.64 38.20
CA GLY A 888 20.16 38.10 38.43
C GLY A 888 19.27 38.81 37.40
N LYS A 889 18.47 39.79 37.83
CA LYS A 889 17.56 40.55 36.95
C LYS A 889 17.32 41.98 37.48
N GLY A 890 17.46 42.96 36.59
CA GLY A 890 16.87 44.30 36.72
C GLY A 890 17.78 45.38 37.34
N PHE A 891 18.09 46.40 36.55
CA PHE A 891 17.54 47.76 36.73
C PHE A 891 17.78 48.59 35.45
N MET A 892 16.93 49.58 35.17
CA MET A 892 17.21 50.69 34.23
C MET A 892 17.37 51.99 35.05
N PRO A 893 18.03 53.02 34.51
CA PRO A 893 17.23 54.23 34.27
C PRO A 893 17.60 55.06 33.01
N PHE A 894 16.54 55.57 32.37
CA PHE A 894 16.38 56.92 31.77
C PHE A 894 17.40 57.55 30.78
N GLN A 895 16.92 57.72 29.54
CA GLN A 895 16.72 59.03 28.87
C GLN A 895 17.93 59.93 28.50
N LYS A 896 18.20 60.09 27.18
CA LYS A 896 18.19 61.41 26.45
C LYS A 896 18.51 61.30 24.95
N GLY A 897 17.63 61.87 24.10
CA GLY A 897 17.91 62.33 22.72
C GLY A 897 18.18 61.27 21.64
N GLY A 898 17.99 61.54 20.34
CA GLY A 898 17.32 62.69 19.72
C GLY A 898 17.89 63.10 18.35
N LYS A 899 17.06 63.04 17.29
CA LYS A 899 17.38 63.31 15.86
C LYS A 899 18.31 62.23 15.24
N ALA A 900 17.96 61.47 14.20
CA ALA A 900 17.28 61.71 12.92
C ALA A 900 18.17 62.28 11.81
N TRP A 901 18.36 61.50 10.75
CA TRP A 901 18.81 62.00 9.44
C TRP A 901 18.09 61.26 8.29
N LYS A 902 17.85 61.98 7.19
CA LYS A 902 17.36 61.43 5.92
C LYS A 902 18.58 60.94 5.11
N GLY A 903 18.52 59.99 4.20
CA GLY A 903 17.35 59.27 3.67
C GLY A 903 17.27 59.42 2.14
N LYS A 904 17.39 58.30 1.43
CA LYS A 904 16.99 58.08 0.04
C LYS A 904 16.84 56.58 -0.21
#